data_AF-A0AAE9D664-F1
#
_entry.id   AF-A0AAE9D664-F1
#
_cell.length_a   1.000
_cell.length_b   1.000
_cell.length_c   1.000
_cell.angle_alpha   90.00
_cell.angle_beta   90.00
_cell.angle_gamma   90.00
#
_symmetry.space_group_name_H-M   'P 1'
#
loop_
_entity.id
_entity.type
_entity.pdbx_description
1 polymer ?
#
loop_
_entity_poly.entity_id
_entity_poly.type
_entity_poly.pdbx_seq_one_letter_code
_entity_poly.pdbx_strand_id
1 'polypeptide(L)'
;MPPFLAEFTENVFRRFLRHETDEKSSIASEKMSSYGAIGVDDNDTDPLLDDEPPRRLPPAGGVPIGRRRAISASQIGSVPNQSVSRQPYLFTGGLGLRDESLLSLHSEDDLHREHNNALRYRLYNRLDPGGEHLTMPDHVLPPNLFSILPFEELKDVSGKQGSIVTIFSIWNTMMGTSLLAMPWALQQAGLVLGIFIMLAMAGICFYTAYIVIESPKRLQDLSVDPLLAEFSDVCKSLFGRVGEYCAVVFSVCVLIGGVIVYWVLMSNFLYYTGAVVYEAMQPNSTTIPVMENKTFTCDVYCPEQTSQWTIPQWEKQIYDAVSEFEGGEAGEDSWSFDKFWTLRGTVPIYLAVALFPLMNFKSPTFFTKFNVLGTISVMYLLMFVFSKLLECGVNMDFSNPKSMHYVQLANMHFPALSGTLTLSYFIHNAVLTILRNQKHPENNARDLSIGYCLVAFCYVFIGFTFFAAFPVQRSCISDNFLNNFGAGDVLSSTARLFLLFQMITVLPLLMFLVRSQLFYAIFGNTWPGVVKVIVLNLMLIGIAVGFATFYPNVGSILRYVGSISGLVYVFALPSMVYLKQSNAAGTLTPLKKYAHYGIVAKDLLESPSKRVEKLGMPSIRSNIVVFNLITKRSFSTSHVKKMGFVEKVRLLDYWKVQDSALQSEFPRSRLVLMVDRRLLVTKDAPEVRMVEHSYGDLKQLLGEYGLQFDLSNSCLLDALEAETDMIPLFGTSIEAADPPEDSPISKKEVLRQLGNSLGGSFTDIRMAMLTMKEERQRNLLAKFQSLTKWAATYRRCPKCAAALKMRTSKSGAECVTCQRVYYPTFSPVSITLITDPTNEHALLVRHRGSAGGVFTAVAGFAHTGESMTECARREIAEEVGIEVDSIRSLDMSQPWPMPDSSLMIAHVAVANMDQKISVCPDELETAQWFSRHQVRQALETTLSDPFLKNLPRTLDDRQTLHYIPPAGAIAHQMIRQWVDGKINCHNSRM
;
A
#
# COMPACT_ATOMS: atom_id res chain seq x y z
N MET A 1 26.77 -22.88 30.68
CA MET A 1 25.73 -21.84 30.45
C MET A 1 25.31 -21.28 31.80
N PRO A 2 25.29 -19.96 32.04
CA PRO A 2 24.76 -19.44 33.28
C PRO A 2 23.22 -19.47 33.25
N PRO A 3 22.55 -19.88 34.35
CA PRO A 3 21.09 -19.98 34.46
C PRO A 3 20.34 -18.65 34.28
N PHE A 4 21.03 -17.51 34.37
CA PHE A 4 20.45 -16.17 34.25
C PHE A 4 19.94 -15.80 32.83
N LEU A 5 20.55 -16.36 31.77
CA LEU A 5 20.16 -16.07 30.38
C LEU A 5 18.91 -16.85 29.94
N ALA A 6 18.70 -18.05 30.50
CA ALA A 6 17.46 -18.79 30.33
C ALA A 6 16.31 -18.06 31.07
N GLU A 7 16.57 -17.53 32.25
CA GLU A 7 15.58 -16.84 33.07
C GLU A 7 15.16 -15.48 32.49
N PHE A 8 16.08 -14.73 31.85
CA PHE A 8 15.74 -13.46 31.19
C PHE A 8 14.93 -13.65 29.90
N THR A 9 15.30 -14.62 29.06
CA THR A 9 14.56 -14.96 27.84
C THR A 9 13.21 -15.57 28.18
N GLU A 10 13.15 -16.45 29.19
CA GLU A 10 11.92 -17.03 29.70
C GLU A 10 11.00 -15.98 30.37
N ASN A 11 11.53 -14.95 31.04
CA ASN A 11 10.69 -13.91 31.65
C ASN A 11 10.10 -12.91 30.64
N VAL A 12 10.82 -12.58 29.56
CA VAL A 12 10.28 -11.76 28.46
C VAL A 12 9.25 -12.56 27.64
N PHE A 13 9.50 -13.86 27.39
CA PHE A 13 8.56 -14.75 26.71
C PHE A 13 7.35 -15.16 27.56
N ARG A 14 7.51 -15.44 28.87
CA ARG A 14 6.40 -15.72 29.81
C ARG A 14 5.46 -14.52 29.97
N ARG A 15 5.97 -13.29 29.86
CA ARG A 15 5.13 -12.08 29.85
C ARG A 15 4.24 -11.98 28.61
N PHE A 16 4.68 -12.55 27.48
CA PHE A 16 3.88 -12.66 26.26
C PHE A 16 2.97 -13.91 26.24
N LEU A 17 3.40 -15.02 26.85
CA LEU A 17 2.66 -16.30 26.90
C LEU A 17 1.62 -16.38 28.03
N ARG A 18 1.69 -15.57 29.10
CA ARG A 18 0.64 -15.52 30.15
C ARG A 18 -0.71 -15.02 29.64
N HIS A 19 -0.76 -14.41 28.46
CA HIS A 19 -2.01 -14.06 27.79
C HIS A 19 -2.74 -15.29 27.20
N GLU A 20 -2.13 -16.49 27.25
CA GLU A 20 -2.58 -17.73 26.59
C GLU A 20 -3.18 -18.78 27.57
N THR A 21 -3.01 -18.62 28.89
CA THR A 21 -3.50 -19.62 29.87
C THR A 21 -4.95 -19.41 30.31
N ASP A 22 -5.51 -18.20 30.19
CA ASP A 22 -6.89 -17.93 30.59
C ASP A 22 -7.91 -18.31 29.50
N GLU A 23 -7.46 -18.56 28.25
CA GLU A 23 -8.33 -18.84 27.10
C GLU A 23 -8.47 -20.35 26.79
N LYS A 24 -7.54 -21.19 27.27
CA LYS A 24 -7.51 -22.64 26.98
C LYS A 24 -8.44 -23.48 27.87
N SER A 25 -8.95 -22.97 28.99
CA SER A 25 -9.86 -23.72 29.86
C SER A 25 -11.30 -23.78 29.35
N SER A 26 -11.72 -22.85 28.48
CA SER A 26 -13.09 -22.80 27.95
C SER A 26 -13.32 -23.66 26.71
N ILE A 27 -12.26 -23.99 25.95
CA ILE A 27 -12.38 -24.64 24.63
C ILE A 27 -12.40 -26.17 24.74
N ALA A 28 -12.03 -26.74 25.89
CA ALA A 28 -11.90 -28.19 26.06
C ALA A 28 -13.24 -28.93 26.28
N SER A 29 -14.36 -28.25 26.54
CA SER A 29 -15.63 -28.94 26.84
C SER A 29 -16.56 -29.18 25.65
N GLU A 30 -16.31 -28.62 24.47
CA GLU A 30 -17.31 -28.62 23.37
C GLU A 30 -17.02 -29.59 22.20
N LYS A 31 -15.83 -30.20 22.12
CA LYS A 31 -15.42 -31.01 20.96
C LYS A 31 -15.61 -32.53 21.07
N MET A 32 -16.48 -33.01 21.96
CA MET A 32 -16.73 -34.46 22.14
C MET A 32 -18.18 -34.88 21.86
N SER A 33 -18.83 -34.25 20.87
CA SER A 33 -20.13 -34.66 20.34
C SER A 33 -20.13 -34.53 18.82
N SER A 34 -20.68 -35.54 18.14
CA SER A 34 -20.96 -35.67 16.70
C SER A 34 -19.80 -36.02 15.75
N TYR A 35 -19.40 -37.29 15.76
CA TYR A 35 -19.07 -38.01 14.53
C TYR A 35 -20.22 -38.99 14.23
N GLY A 36 -20.82 -38.88 13.03
CA GLY A 36 -21.86 -39.78 12.53
C GLY A 36 -21.81 -39.84 11.00
N ALA A 37 -21.63 -41.06 10.49
CA ALA A 37 -21.43 -41.43 9.08
C ALA A 37 -22.72 -41.35 8.23
N ILE A 38 -22.55 -41.38 6.89
CA ILE A 38 -23.27 -42.19 5.86
C ILE A 38 -22.72 -41.81 4.47
N GLY A 39 -22.55 -42.79 3.56
CA GLY A 39 -22.04 -42.61 2.19
C GLY A 39 -23.01 -43.05 1.07
N VAL A 40 -22.45 -43.25 -0.13
CA VAL A 40 -23.00 -43.92 -1.36
C VAL A 40 -23.87 -42.97 -2.24
N ASP A 41 -23.79 -42.83 -3.59
CA ASP A 41 -23.55 -43.75 -4.74
C ASP A 41 -23.13 -43.02 -6.07
N ASP A 42 -22.78 -43.82 -7.09
CA ASP A 42 -22.19 -43.54 -8.44
C ASP A 42 -23.15 -43.26 -9.65
N ASN A 43 -22.54 -42.81 -10.76
CA ASN A 43 -22.85 -42.97 -12.22
C ASN A 43 -23.95 -42.16 -12.96
N ASP A 44 -23.57 -41.49 -14.07
CA ASP A 44 -23.92 -41.91 -15.47
C ASP A 44 -23.29 -41.02 -16.58
N THR A 45 -23.10 -41.64 -17.75
CA THR A 45 -22.37 -41.22 -18.98
C THR A 45 -23.28 -40.76 -20.15
N ASP A 46 -22.92 -39.64 -20.84
CA ASP A 46 -22.85 -39.34 -22.32
C ASP A 46 -23.95 -39.80 -23.36
N PRO A 47 -23.97 -39.39 -24.67
CA PRO A 47 -23.41 -38.24 -25.44
C PRO A 47 -24.28 -37.74 -26.68
N LEU A 48 -23.67 -36.96 -27.62
CA LEU A 48 -23.91 -36.81 -29.11
C LEU A 48 -25.03 -35.83 -29.61
N LEU A 49 -24.97 -35.01 -30.71
CA LEU A 49 -24.18 -34.85 -31.97
C LEU A 49 -24.39 -33.45 -32.65
N ASP A 50 -23.36 -32.92 -33.34
CA ASP A 50 -23.24 -32.33 -34.74
C ASP A 50 -24.22 -31.24 -35.29
N ASP A 51 -23.97 -30.35 -36.28
CA ASP A 51 -22.86 -29.96 -37.21
C ASP A 51 -23.32 -28.66 -37.98
N GLU A 52 -22.53 -27.57 -38.12
CA GLU A 52 -21.77 -27.10 -39.34
C GLU A 52 -22.52 -26.12 -40.34
N PRO A 53 -21.86 -25.38 -41.29
CA PRO A 53 -21.77 -23.89 -41.26
C PRO A 53 -22.04 -23.14 -42.64
N PRO A 54 -21.20 -22.21 -43.21
CA PRO A 54 -21.58 -20.81 -43.53
C PRO A 54 -21.37 -20.35 -45.01
N ARG A 55 -21.70 -19.08 -45.39
CA ARG A 55 -21.27 -18.40 -46.66
C ARG A 55 -21.53 -16.86 -46.60
N ARG A 56 -20.52 -15.97 -46.67
CA ARG A 56 -19.87 -15.22 -47.79
C ARG A 56 -20.65 -14.06 -48.47
N LEU A 57 -20.01 -12.88 -48.50
CA LEU A 57 -20.28 -11.60 -49.23
C LEU A 57 -20.14 -11.72 -50.78
N PRO A 58 -20.66 -10.77 -51.61
CA PRO A 58 -19.88 -9.60 -52.14
C PRO A 58 -20.75 -8.35 -52.57
N PRO A 59 -20.40 -7.42 -53.51
CA PRO A 59 -19.76 -6.11 -53.25
C PRO A 59 -20.34 -4.83 -53.97
N ALA A 60 -19.79 -3.66 -53.59
CA ALA A 60 -19.46 -2.39 -54.32
C ALA A 60 -20.41 -1.65 -55.32
N GLY A 61 -20.47 -0.30 -55.18
CA GLY A 61 -20.64 0.63 -56.32
C GLY A 61 -21.20 2.06 -56.04
N GLY A 62 -20.44 3.12 -56.41
CA GLY A 62 -20.96 4.32 -57.09
C GLY A 62 -21.26 5.63 -56.33
N VAL A 63 -20.61 6.73 -56.75
CA VAL A 63 -20.79 8.17 -56.38
C VAL A 63 -21.36 8.91 -57.62
N PRO A 64 -22.23 9.96 -57.57
CA PRO A 64 -21.77 11.38 -57.62
C PRO A 64 -22.70 12.54 -57.11
N ILE A 65 -22.04 13.57 -56.53
CA ILE A 65 -21.99 15.04 -56.86
C ILE A 65 -23.24 15.98 -56.74
N GLY A 66 -23.03 17.07 -55.97
CA GLY A 66 -23.45 18.48 -56.24
C GLY A 66 -24.50 19.07 -55.26
N ARG A 67 -24.52 20.33 -54.79
CA ARG A 67 -23.77 21.58 -55.02
C ARG A 67 -24.10 22.61 -53.89
N ARG A 68 -23.08 23.37 -53.48
CA ARG A 68 -22.98 24.73 -52.86
C ARG A 68 -24.26 25.53 -52.45
N ARG A 69 -24.20 26.18 -51.27
CA ARG A 69 -24.17 27.66 -51.13
C ARG A 69 -23.75 28.13 -49.72
N ALA A 70 -22.98 29.21 -49.70
CA ALA A 70 -22.45 29.94 -48.55
C ALA A 70 -23.42 31.03 -48.06
N ILE A 71 -23.28 31.51 -46.82
CA ILE A 71 -22.91 32.90 -46.46
C ILE A 71 -22.95 33.10 -44.93
N SER A 72 -21.83 33.65 -44.43
CA SER A 72 -21.58 34.60 -43.33
C SER A 72 -22.61 34.87 -42.22
N ALA A 73 -22.05 34.89 -41.01
CA ALA A 73 -22.58 35.46 -39.79
C ALA A 73 -22.84 36.98 -39.87
N SER A 74 -23.95 37.42 -39.28
CA SER A 74 -24.07 38.58 -38.38
C SER A 74 -25.55 38.72 -37.98
N GLN A 75 -25.80 39.20 -36.76
CA GLN A 75 -27.11 39.41 -36.10
C GLN A 75 -27.56 38.28 -35.17
N ILE A 76 -26.99 38.30 -33.97
CA ILE A 76 -27.63 37.75 -32.77
C ILE A 76 -28.72 38.75 -32.36
N GLY A 77 -29.98 38.33 -32.52
CA GLY A 77 -31.17 38.98 -32.01
C GLY A 77 -32.07 37.93 -31.35
N SER A 78 -32.52 38.24 -30.14
CA SER A 78 -33.52 37.57 -29.30
C SER A 78 -34.43 36.55 -29.98
N VAL A 79 -34.51 35.33 -29.42
CA VAL A 79 -35.54 34.33 -29.76
C VAL A 79 -36.35 33.98 -28.49
N PRO A 80 -37.70 33.85 -28.57
CA PRO A 80 -38.59 33.78 -27.42
C PRO A 80 -38.81 32.37 -26.87
N ASN A 81 -39.33 32.33 -25.64
CA ASN A 81 -39.87 31.16 -24.93
C ASN A 81 -40.61 30.17 -25.83
N GLN A 82 -40.06 28.97 -26.00
CA GLN A 82 -40.82 27.78 -26.34
C GLN A 82 -40.59 26.71 -25.28
N SER A 83 -41.63 26.46 -24.49
CA SER A 83 -41.75 25.35 -23.54
C SER A 83 -41.71 24.03 -24.30
N VAL A 84 -40.55 23.39 -24.34
CA VAL A 84 -40.42 22.02 -24.84
C VAL A 84 -40.69 21.06 -23.68
N SER A 85 -41.90 20.49 -23.68
CA SER A 85 -42.23 19.28 -22.91
C SER A 85 -41.15 18.21 -23.16
N ARG A 86 -40.41 17.82 -22.12
CA ARG A 86 -39.44 16.72 -22.21
C ARG A 86 -40.06 15.42 -21.71
N GLN A 87 -40.17 14.46 -22.62
CA GLN A 87 -40.29 13.04 -22.32
C GLN A 87 -38.89 12.47 -22.01
N PRO A 88 -38.76 11.47 -21.13
CA PRO A 88 -37.47 10.85 -20.83
C PRO A 88 -37.00 10.00 -22.03
N TYR A 89 -35.83 10.34 -22.60
CA TYR A 89 -35.33 9.64 -23.79
C TYR A 89 -34.36 8.50 -23.47
N LEU A 90 -34.74 7.31 -23.97
CA LEU A 90 -33.91 6.14 -24.22
C LEU A 90 -32.68 6.49 -25.08
N PHE A 91 -31.53 5.89 -24.75
CA PHE A 91 -30.29 5.98 -25.52
C PHE A 91 -30.30 5.05 -26.74
N THR A 92 -30.01 5.56 -27.93
CA THR A 92 -29.44 4.80 -29.06
C THR A 92 -28.02 5.28 -29.31
N GLY A 93 -27.09 4.34 -29.45
CA GLY A 93 -25.66 4.61 -29.58
C GLY A 93 -25.21 4.95 -31.00
N GLY A 94 -24.04 5.60 -31.12
CA GLY A 94 -23.32 5.78 -32.37
C GLY A 94 -22.15 6.75 -32.27
N LEU A 95 -20.93 6.23 -32.45
CA LEU A 95 -19.65 6.96 -32.52
C LEU A 95 -19.52 7.80 -33.81
N GLY A 96 -18.85 8.95 -33.73
CA GLY A 96 -18.34 9.70 -34.88
C GLY A 96 -17.27 10.73 -34.48
N LEU A 97 -16.00 10.45 -34.77
CA LEU A 97 -14.85 11.35 -34.61
C LEU A 97 -14.57 12.12 -35.92
N ARG A 98 -14.14 13.38 -35.79
CA ARG A 98 -13.32 14.12 -36.78
C ARG A 98 -12.39 15.10 -36.04
N ASP A 99 -11.08 14.90 -36.18
CA ASP A 99 -10.01 15.91 -36.05
C ASP A 99 -9.87 16.65 -37.42
N GLU A 100 -9.27 17.83 -37.62
CA GLU A 100 -8.28 18.66 -36.91
C GLU A 100 -8.54 20.16 -37.17
N SER A 101 -8.11 21.04 -36.24
CA SER A 101 -7.29 22.21 -36.60
C SER A 101 -6.55 22.74 -35.36
N LEU A 102 -5.22 22.78 -35.47
CA LEU A 102 -4.24 23.18 -34.46
C LEU A 102 -3.86 24.65 -34.67
N LEU A 103 -3.97 25.50 -33.64
CA LEU A 103 -3.06 26.63 -33.39
C LEU A 103 -3.25 27.20 -31.97
N SER A 104 -2.32 26.79 -31.10
CA SER A 104 -1.74 27.50 -29.94
C SER A 104 -2.60 28.45 -29.12
N LEU A 105 -3.02 27.98 -27.94
CA LEU A 105 -3.00 28.70 -26.65
C LEU A 105 -3.07 27.60 -25.55
N HIS A 106 -2.08 27.54 -24.66
CA HIS A 106 -2.00 26.54 -23.59
C HIS A 106 -3.21 26.67 -22.64
N SER A 107 -4.16 25.73 -22.70
CA SER A 107 -5.33 25.64 -21.82
C SER A 107 -5.37 24.31 -21.06
N GLU A 108 -6.12 24.29 -19.94
CA GLU A 108 -6.31 23.16 -19.01
C GLU A 108 -6.75 21.82 -19.66
N ASP A 109 -7.15 21.85 -20.93
CA ASP A 109 -7.52 20.68 -21.73
C ASP A 109 -6.38 19.67 -21.91
N ASP A 110 -5.11 20.11 -21.91
CA ASP A 110 -3.97 19.19 -22.05
C ASP A 110 -3.81 18.27 -20.83
N LEU A 111 -4.11 18.76 -19.62
CA LEU A 111 -4.05 17.97 -18.39
C LEU A 111 -5.17 16.92 -18.37
N HIS A 112 -6.36 17.29 -18.86
CA HIS A 112 -7.48 16.36 -19.02
C HIS A 112 -7.22 15.33 -20.12
N ARG A 113 -6.51 15.71 -21.20
CA ARG A 113 -6.11 14.80 -22.27
C ARG A 113 -5.09 13.76 -21.79
N GLU A 114 -4.09 14.18 -21.01
CA GLU A 114 -3.13 13.26 -20.38
C GLU A 114 -3.80 12.31 -19.38
N HIS A 115 -4.72 12.82 -18.55
CA HIS A 115 -5.49 12.01 -17.60
C HIS A 115 -6.37 10.97 -18.30
N ASN A 116 -7.06 11.37 -19.38
CA ASN A 116 -7.90 10.47 -20.17
C ASN A 116 -7.09 9.42 -20.93
N ASN A 117 -5.89 9.76 -21.41
CA ASN A 117 -4.98 8.79 -22.03
C ASN A 117 -4.43 7.79 -21.00
N ALA A 118 -4.12 8.21 -19.78
CA ALA A 118 -3.73 7.33 -18.68
C ALA A 118 -4.86 6.37 -18.27
N LEU A 119 -6.12 6.84 -18.27
CA LEU A 119 -7.30 6.02 -18.01
C LEU A 119 -7.56 4.99 -19.13
N ARG A 120 -7.40 5.40 -20.39
CA ARG A 120 -7.52 4.50 -21.56
C ARG A 120 -6.42 3.44 -21.56
N TYR A 121 -5.18 3.82 -21.25
CA TYR A 121 -4.08 2.88 -21.08
C TYR A 121 -4.39 1.86 -19.98
N ARG A 122 -4.85 2.31 -18.80
CA ARG A 122 -5.31 1.42 -17.72
C ARG A 122 -6.47 0.51 -18.12
N LEU A 123 -7.35 0.97 -19.02
CA LEU A 123 -8.49 0.19 -19.50
C LEU A 123 -8.04 -0.93 -20.45
N TYR A 124 -7.17 -0.63 -21.43
CA TYR A 124 -6.61 -1.66 -22.33
C TYR A 124 -5.80 -2.70 -21.56
N ASN A 125 -5.00 -2.26 -20.58
CA ASN A 125 -4.20 -3.14 -19.72
C ASN A 125 -5.06 -4.01 -18.78
N ARG A 126 -6.31 -3.61 -18.51
CA ARG A 126 -7.30 -4.43 -17.78
C ARG A 126 -8.08 -5.38 -18.67
N LEU A 127 -8.16 -5.11 -19.97
CA LEU A 127 -8.93 -5.89 -20.94
C LEU A 127 -8.11 -7.03 -21.55
N ASP A 128 -6.81 -6.84 -21.72
CA ASP A 128 -5.85 -7.88 -22.10
C ASP A 128 -4.63 -7.80 -21.17
N PRO A 129 -4.72 -8.36 -19.95
CA PRO A 129 -3.61 -8.42 -19.00
C PRO A 129 -2.56 -9.43 -19.50
N GLY A 130 -1.82 -9.05 -20.54
CA GLY A 130 -0.87 -9.91 -21.26
C GLY A 130 -0.51 -9.38 -22.64
N GLY A 131 -1.42 -8.65 -23.31
CA GLY A 131 -1.13 -7.87 -24.52
C GLY A 131 -0.88 -8.69 -25.79
N GLU A 132 -1.29 -9.96 -25.86
CA GLU A 132 -1.05 -10.81 -27.03
C GLU A 132 -2.10 -10.60 -28.15
N HIS A 133 -3.26 -9.99 -27.85
CA HIS A 133 -4.38 -9.90 -28.80
C HIS A 133 -4.92 -8.49 -29.03
N LEU A 134 -4.71 -7.55 -28.08
CA LEU A 134 -5.23 -6.18 -28.19
C LEU A 134 -4.11 -5.15 -27.99
N THR A 135 -3.41 -4.80 -29.08
CA THR A 135 -2.46 -3.68 -29.10
C THR A 135 -3.18 -2.36 -29.39
N MET A 136 -2.80 -1.29 -28.68
CA MET A 136 -3.38 0.03 -28.91
C MET A 136 -2.73 0.66 -30.17
N PRO A 137 -3.49 1.22 -31.13
CA PRO A 137 -2.92 1.76 -32.36
C PRO A 137 -1.99 2.97 -32.14
N ASP A 138 -0.88 3.03 -32.90
CA ASP A 138 0.22 3.99 -32.71
C ASP A 138 -0.19 5.48 -32.82
N HIS A 139 -1.28 5.80 -33.52
CA HIS A 139 -1.77 7.18 -33.66
C HIS A 139 -2.45 7.73 -32.38
N VAL A 140 -2.64 6.91 -31.35
CA VAL A 140 -3.36 7.27 -30.11
C VAL A 140 -2.40 7.70 -28.98
N LEU A 141 -1.10 7.39 -29.09
CA LEU A 141 -0.07 7.80 -28.12
C LEU A 141 0.83 8.89 -28.71
N PRO A 142 0.86 10.12 -28.17
CA PRO A 142 1.98 11.00 -28.44
C PRO A 142 3.25 10.36 -27.84
N PRO A 143 4.42 10.45 -28.52
CA PRO A 143 5.65 9.74 -28.16
C PRO A 143 6.24 10.09 -26.76
N ASN A 144 5.58 10.95 -25.98
CA ASN A 144 6.09 11.55 -24.76
C ASN A 144 5.30 11.19 -23.48
N LEU A 145 4.32 10.28 -23.51
CA LEU A 145 3.50 9.95 -22.33
C LEU A 145 4.16 8.85 -21.46
N PHE A 146 4.95 9.25 -20.45
CA PHE A 146 5.54 8.35 -19.45
C PHE A 146 4.66 8.25 -18.18
N SER A 147 4.34 7.03 -17.75
CA SER A 147 3.49 6.75 -16.59
C SER A 147 4.21 6.97 -15.24
N ILE A 148 3.43 7.36 -14.23
CA ILE A 148 3.88 7.87 -12.93
C ILE A 148 4.06 6.72 -11.93
N LEU A 149 5.33 6.40 -11.64
CA LEU A 149 5.94 5.47 -10.66
C LEU A 149 6.42 4.11 -11.23
N PRO A 150 7.73 3.76 -11.10
CA PRO A 150 8.36 2.69 -11.85
C PRO A 150 8.80 1.56 -10.91
N PHE A 151 7.88 0.68 -10.56
CA PHE A 151 8.23 -0.71 -10.23
C PHE A 151 7.52 -1.70 -11.18
N GLU A 152 6.68 -1.19 -12.09
CA GLU A 152 6.10 -1.95 -13.19
C GLU A 152 7.14 -2.27 -14.28
N GLU A 153 8.19 -1.44 -14.45
CA GLU A 153 9.24 -1.65 -15.49
C GLU A 153 10.32 -2.68 -15.11
N LEU A 154 10.28 -3.26 -13.90
CA LEU A 154 10.99 -4.51 -13.59
C LEU A 154 10.18 -5.74 -14.04
N LYS A 155 8.93 -5.58 -14.53
CA LYS A 155 8.34 -6.57 -15.42
C LYS A 155 8.93 -6.30 -16.80
N ASP A 156 9.86 -7.14 -17.24
CA ASP A 156 10.02 -7.36 -18.66
C ASP A 156 8.66 -7.88 -19.19
N VAL A 157 7.89 -7.00 -19.83
CA VAL A 157 6.55 -7.29 -20.39
C VAL A 157 6.63 -8.20 -21.63
N SER A 158 7.82 -8.65 -22.04
CA SER A 158 8.00 -9.57 -23.18
C SER A 158 8.59 -10.95 -22.82
N GLY A 159 8.58 -11.36 -21.55
CA GLY A 159 8.90 -12.75 -21.22
C GLY A 159 9.12 -12.96 -19.73
N LYS A 160 8.31 -13.83 -19.11
CA LYS A 160 8.59 -14.35 -17.76
C LYS A 160 10.04 -14.85 -17.69
N GLN A 161 10.82 -14.40 -16.71
CA GLN A 161 12.25 -14.71 -16.62
C GLN A 161 12.44 -16.22 -16.47
N GLY A 162 13.34 -16.81 -17.26
CA GLY A 162 13.68 -18.22 -17.15
C GLY A 162 14.47 -18.50 -15.87
N SER A 163 14.41 -19.74 -15.38
CA SER A 163 15.10 -20.14 -14.13
C SER A 163 16.58 -19.77 -14.07
N ILE A 164 17.30 -19.88 -15.19
CA ILE A 164 18.71 -19.53 -15.27
C ILE A 164 18.93 -18.03 -15.01
N VAL A 165 18.09 -17.18 -15.62
CA VAL A 165 18.17 -15.71 -15.44
C VAL A 165 17.87 -15.34 -13.99
N THR A 166 16.89 -15.98 -13.36
CA THR A 166 16.57 -15.79 -11.95
C THR A 166 17.73 -16.20 -11.04
N ILE A 167 18.36 -17.35 -11.29
CA ILE A 167 19.54 -17.82 -10.54
C ILE A 167 20.68 -16.79 -10.67
N PHE A 168 20.95 -16.31 -11.88
CA PHE A 168 21.98 -15.30 -12.11
C PHE A 168 21.63 -13.95 -11.48
N SER A 169 20.36 -13.56 -11.46
CA SER A 169 19.91 -12.33 -10.78
C SER A 169 20.13 -12.41 -9.26
N ILE A 170 19.77 -13.54 -8.65
CA ILE A 170 20.01 -13.83 -7.22
C ILE A 170 21.52 -13.81 -6.92
N TRP A 171 22.32 -14.49 -7.75
CA TRP A 171 23.77 -14.53 -7.60
C TRP A 171 24.40 -13.14 -7.73
N ASN A 172 24.06 -12.36 -8.75
CA ASN A 172 24.56 -10.99 -8.96
C ASN A 172 24.14 -10.02 -7.87
N THR A 173 22.96 -10.19 -7.28
CA THR A 173 22.48 -9.29 -6.22
C THR A 173 23.25 -9.50 -4.93
N MET A 174 23.66 -10.75 -4.63
CA MET A 174 24.50 -11.07 -3.47
C MET A 174 25.99 -10.86 -3.73
N MET A 175 26.43 -11.08 -4.97
CA MET A 175 27.82 -10.91 -5.39
C MET A 175 28.16 -9.44 -5.56
N GLY A 176 28.96 -8.91 -4.65
CA GLY A 176 29.46 -7.54 -4.77
C GLY A 176 30.75 -7.34 -4.02
N THR A 177 30.88 -6.14 -3.47
CA THR A 177 32.03 -5.68 -2.70
C THR A 177 32.33 -6.50 -1.43
N SER A 178 31.38 -7.31 -0.96
CA SER A 178 31.56 -8.31 0.09
C SER A 178 32.69 -9.29 -0.22
N LEU A 179 32.90 -9.64 -1.49
CA LEU A 179 33.98 -10.53 -1.95
C LEU A 179 35.38 -10.08 -1.51
N LEU A 180 35.58 -8.76 -1.47
CA LEU A 180 36.87 -8.15 -1.16
C LEU A 180 37.29 -8.32 0.30
N ALA A 181 36.32 -8.61 1.18
CA ALA A 181 36.55 -8.82 2.60
C ALA A 181 36.65 -10.31 2.99
N MET A 182 36.35 -11.24 2.08
CA MET A 182 36.32 -12.68 2.40
C MET A 182 37.65 -13.25 2.90
N PRO A 183 38.82 -12.92 2.31
CA PRO A 183 40.09 -13.45 2.81
C PRO A 183 40.45 -12.93 4.20
N TRP A 184 40.17 -11.65 4.47
CA TRP A 184 40.31 -11.06 5.81
C TRP A 184 39.35 -11.72 6.81
N ALA A 185 38.10 -11.94 6.43
CA ALA A 185 37.12 -12.56 7.29
C ALA A 185 37.52 -14.00 7.63
N LEU A 186 38.03 -14.77 6.65
CA LEU A 186 38.57 -16.11 6.85
C LEU A 186 39.76 -16.11 7.82
N GLN A 187 40.65 -15.12 7.71
CA GLN A 187 41.77 -14.95 8.64
C GLN A 187 41.31 -14.72 10.10
N GLN A 188 40.20 -14.01 10.34
CA GLN A 188 39.70 -13.78 11.71
C GLN A 188 39.20 -15.06 12.39
N ALA A 189 38.71 -16.04 11.64
CA ALA A 189 38.22 -17.31 12.19
C ALA A 189 39.28 -18.43 12.16
N GLY A 190 40.30 -18.32 11.31
CA GLY A 190 41.21 -19.42 10.98
C GLY A 190 40.67 -20.29 9.84
N LEU A 191 41.55 -21.08 9.21
CA LEU A 191 41.25 -21.74 7.94
C LEU A 191 40.08 -22.76 8.05
N VAL A 192 40.19 -23.72 8.96
CA VAL A 192 39.22 -24.83 9.07
C VAL A 192 37.91 -24.34 9.65
N LEU A 193 37.98 -23.60 10.77
CA LEU A 193 36.80 -23.04 11.42
C LEU A 193 36.09 -22.03 10.50
N GLY A 194 36.84 -21.22 9.75
CA GLY A 194 36.28 -20.23 8.85
C GLY A 194 35.56 -20.83 7.64
N ILE A 195 36.12 -21.86 6.98
CA ILE A 195 35.43 -22.57 5.90
C ILE A 195 34.14 -23.23 6.41
N PHE A 196 34.20 -23.86 7.59
CA PHE A 196 33.01 -24.43 8.21
C PHE A 196 31.93 -23.38 8.47
N ILE A 197 32.30 -22.22 9.04
CA ILE A 197 31.37 -21.11 9.28
C ILE A 197 30.81 -20.54 7.98
N MET A 198 31.63 -20.39 6.93
CA MET A 198 31.16 -19.91 5.62
C MET A 198 30.05 -20.79 5.05
N LEU A 199 30.21 -22.11 5.12
CA LEU A 199 29.20 -23.07 4.65
C LEU A 199 27.98 -23.14 5.58
N ALA A 200 28.20 -23.14 6.90
CA ALA A 200 27.12 -23.17 7.88
C ALA A 200 26.23 -21.91 7.78
N MET A 201 26.83 -20.73 7.65
CA MET A 201 26.10 -19.48 7.48
C MET A 201 25.33 -19.45 6.16
N ALA A 202 25.92 -19.94 5.07
CA ALA A 202 25.20 -20.07 3.79
C ALA A 202 23.93 -20.92 3.95
N GLY A 203 24.00 -22.06 4.65
CA GLY A 203 22.85 -22.94 4.92
C GLY A 203 21.77 -22.27 5.78
N ILE A 204 22.15 -21.55 6.84
CA ILE A 204 21.18 -20.85 7.72
C ILE A 204 20.54 -19.67 6.99
N CYS A 205 21.31 -18.88 6.24
CA CYS A 205 20.79 -17.76 5.44
C CYS A 205 19.87 -18.24 4.31
N PHE A 206 20.20 -19.35 3.64
CA PHE A 206 19.31 -19.99 2.68
C PHE A 206 17.99 -20.42 3.32
N TYR A 207 18.05 -21.08 4.48
CA TYR A 207 16.85 -21.54 5.18
C TYR A 207 15.94 -20.38 5.62
N THR A 208 16.53 -19.30 6.14
CA THR A 208 15.76 -18.10 6.53
C THR A 208 15.17 -17.39 5.30
N ALA A 209 15.90 -17.30 4.19
CA ALA A 209 15.38 -16.76 2.93
C ALA A 209 14.23 -17.63 2.38
N TYR A 210 14.33 -18.95 2.49
CA TYR A 210 13.26 -19.89 2.15
C TYR A 210 12.00 -19.65 3.00
N ILE A 211 12.15 -19.41 4.31
CA ILE A 211 11.01 -19.04 5.16
C ILE A 211 10.34 -17.74 4.68
N VAL A 212 11.14 -16.73 4.31
CA VAL A 212 10.60 -15.47 3.77
C VAL A 212 9.76 -15.71 2.52
N ILE A 213 10.19 -16.58 1.61
CA ILE A 213 9.46 -16.93 0.38
C ILE A 213 8.18 -17.71 0.65
N GLU A 214 8.21 -18.60 1.64
CA GLU A 214 7.06 -19.45 1.98
C GLU A 214 6.02 -18.68 2.82
N SER A 215 6.44 -17.60 3.48
CA SER A 215 5.60 -16.83 4.40
C SER A 215 4.32 -16.22 3.80
N PRO A 216 4.29 -15.70 2.54
CA PRO A 216 3.08 -15.16 1.94
C PRO A 216 2.14 -16.26 1.44
N LYS A 217 2.67 -17.42 1.01
CA LYS A 217 1.85 -18.56 0.56
C LYS A 217 0.98 -19.10 1.69
N ARG A 218 1.54 -19.18 2.90
CA ARG A 218 0.82 -19.60 4.11
C ARG A 218 -0.14 -18.55 4.66
N LEU A 219 -0.16 -17.35 4.08
CA LEU A 219 -1.10 -16.28 4.41
C LEU A 219 -2.31 -16.22 3.44
N GLN A 220 -2.38 -17.12 2.44
CA GLN A 220 -3.52 -17.20 1.51
C GLN A 220 -4.87 -17.39 2.23
N ASP A 221 -4.87 -17.99 3.43
CA ASP A 221 -6.08 -18.18 4.25
C ASP A 221 -6.59 -16.90 4.94
N LEU A 222 -5.84 -15.78 4.89
CA LEU A 222 -6.06 -14.55 5.66
C LEU A 222 -6.34 -13.28 4.82
N SER A 223 -6.80 -13.43 3.57
CA SER A 223 -7.29 -12.32 2.72
C SER A 223 -6.27 -11.22 2.33
N VAL A 224 -4.99 -11.59 2.17
CA VAL A 224 -3.94 -10.71 1.62
C VAL A 224 -3.52 -11.23 0.24
N ASP A 225 -3.58 -10.38 -0.80
CA ASP A 225 -3.19 -10.73 -2.16
C ASP A 225 -1.71 -11.18 -2.22
N PRO A 226 -1.42 -12.46 -2.52
CA PRO A 226 -0.06 -12.99 -2.49
C PRO A 226 0.89 -12.37 -3.54
N LEU A 227 0.34 -11.70 -4.55
CA LEU A 227 1.09 -11.12 -5.67
C LEU A 227 1.74 -9.75 -5.34
N LEU A 228 1.28 -9.08 -4.27
CA LEU A 228 1.69 -7.72 -3.90
C LEU A 228 2.30 -7.62 -2.50
N ALA A 229 2.26 -8.67 -1.68
CA ALA A 229 2.74 -8.63 -0.30
C ALA A 229 4.28 -8.66 -0.20
N GLU A 230 4.86 -7.62 0.42
CA GLU A 230 6.27 -7.64 0.85
C GLU A 230 6.42 -8.28 2.22
N PHE A 231 7.66 -8.64 2.60
CA PHE A 231 7.92 -9.28 3.90
C PHE A 231 7.55 -8.38 5.10
N SER A 232 7.65 -7.06 4.95
CA SER A 232 7.18 -6.08 5.93
C SER A 232 5.67 -6.15 6.16
N ASP A 233 4.88 -6.44 5.12
CA ASP A 233 3.42 -6.58 5.23
C ASP A 233 3.03 -7.89 5.93
N VAL A 234 3.80 -8.96 5.71
CA VAL A 234 3.64 -10.22 6.46
C VAL A 234 3.98 -10.01 7.95
N CYS A 235 5.00 -9.22 8.26
CA CYS A 235 5.31 -8.85 9.65
C CYS A 235 4.19 -8.00 10.27
N LYS A 236 3.54 -7.13 9.48
CA LYS A 236 2.41 -6.30 9.92
C LYS A 236 1.18 -7.14 10.26
N SER A 237 0.83 -8.13 9.44
CA SER A 237 -0.34 -8.99 9.69
C SER A 237 -0.13 -9.89 10.91
N LEU A 238 1.08 -10.41 11.11
CA LEU A 238 1.39 -11.32 12.20
C LEU A 238 1.71 -10.62 13.51
N PHE A 239 2.47 -9.52 13.53
CA PHE A 239 2.91 -8.85 14.76
C PHE A 239 2.31 -7.46 14.97
N GLY A 240 1.41 -7.02 14.08
CA GLY A 240 0.84 -5.67 14.11
C GLY A 240 1.84 -4.60 13.69
N ARG A 241 1.54 -3.33 14.01
CA ARG A 241 2.37 -2.17 13.62
C ARG A 241 3.81 -2.25 14.15
N VAL A 242 4.04 -2.88 15.30
CA VAL A 242 5.39 -3.02 15.87
C VAL A 242 6.28 -3.89 14.96
N GLY A 243 5.72 -4.96 14.39
CA GLY A 243 6.43 -5.81 13.43
C GLY A 243 6.79 -5.09 12.14
N GLU A 244 5.85 -4.30 11.62
CA GLU A 244 6.05 -3.47 10.41
C GLU A 244 7.20 -2.47 10.61
N TYR A 245 7.16 -1.68 11.69
CA TYR A 245 8.21 -0.71 11.99
C TYR A 245 9.57 -1.37 12.22
N CYS A 246 9.62 -2.48 12.95
CA CYS A 246 10.87 -3.23 13.15
C CYS A 246 11.43 -3.72 11.81
N ALA A 247 10.62 -4.34 10.95
CA ALA A 247 11.07 -4.84 9.65
C ALA A 247 11.63 -3.70 8.77
N VAL A 248 10.94 -2.57 8.68
CA VAL A 248 11.35 -1.43 7.86
C VAL A 248 12.63 -0.78 8.39
N VAL A 249 12.74 -0.52 9.70
CA VAL A 249 13.91 0.15 10.29
C VAL A 249 15.18 -0.68 10.09
N PHE A 250 15.15 -1.97 10.41
CA PHE A 250 16.33 -2.83 10.26
C PHE A 250 16.67 -3.11 8.80
N SER A 251 15.70 -3.12 7.88
CA SER A 251 15.92 -3.18 6.44
C SER A 251 16.65 -1.93 5.92
N VAL A 252 16.20 -0.73 6.32
CA VAL A 252 16.85 0.54 5.94
C VAL A 252 18.27 0.63 6.52
N CYS A 253 18.50 0.17 7.76
CA CYS A 253 19.84 0.13 8.36
C CYS A 253 20.84 -0.68 7.52
N VAL A 254 20.43 -1.81 6.93
CA VAL A 254 21.28 -2.60 6.02
C VAL A 254 21.63 -1.78 4.77
N LEU A 255 20.63 -1.19 4.15
CA LEU A 255 20.81 -0.45 2.89
C LEU A 255 21.74 0.77 3.10
N ILE A 256 21.58 1.51 4.20
CA ILE A 256 22.48 2.61 4.57
C ILE A 256 23.91 2.09 4.79
N GLY A 257 24.08 0.95 5.47
CA GLY A 257 25.39 0.32 5.64
C GLY A 257 26.05 -0.05 4.30
N GLY A 258 25.26 -0.55 3.34
CA GLY A 258 25.71 -0.80 1.96
C GLY A 258 26.17 0.48 1.25
N VAL A 259 25.41 1.57 1.37
CA VAL A 259 25.78 2.89 0.80
C VAL A 259 27.12 3.36 1.35
N ILE A 260 27.32 3.24 2.68
CA ILE A 260 28.58 3.64 3.33
C ILE A 260 29.75 2.81 2.80
N VAL A 261 29.61 1.48 2.74
CA VAL A 261 30.68 0.59 2.25
C VAL A 261 31.03 0.89 0.79
N TYR A 262 30.02 1.13 -0.05
CA TYR A 262 30.21 1.47 -1.45
C TYR A 262 30.98 2.79 -1.57
N TRP A 263 30.65 3.79 -0.75
CA TRP A 263 31.34 5.08 -0.76
C TRP A 263 32.81 4.96 -0.36
N VAL A 264 33.12 4.18 0.68
CA VAL A 264 34.49 3.92 1.15
C VAL A 264 35.31 3.22 0.06
N LEU A 265 34.77 2.17 -0.56
CA LEU A 265 35.46 1.40 -1.59
C LEU A 265 35.64 2.19 -2.88
N MET A 266 34.62 2.93 -3.29
CA MET A 266 34.66 3.77 -4.47
C MET A 266 35.70 4.89 -4.34
N SER A 267 35.82 5.49 -3.15
CA SER A 267 36.86 6.48 -2.84
C SER A 267 38.27 5.87 -2.96
N ASN A 268 38.45 4.65 -2.44
CA ASN A 268 39.71 3.92 -2.54
C ASN A 268 40.07 3.60 -4.01
N PHE A 269 39.14 3.04 -4.78
CA PHE A 269 39.40 2.68 -6.17
C PHE A 269 39.60 3.89 -7.07
N LEU A 270 38.84 4.96 -6.85
CA LEU A 270 39.03 6.21 -7.58
C LEU A 270 40.39 6.82 -7.30
N TYR A 271 40.86 6.80 -6.05
CA TYR A 271 42.19 7.29 -5.68
C TYR A 271 43.29 6.56 -6.46
N TYR A 272 43.32 5.22 -6.39
CA TYR A 272 44.36 4.42 -7.07
C TYR A 272 44.24 4.47 -8.60
N THR A 273 43.02 4.50 -9.15
CA THR A 273 42.82 4.65 -10.59
C THR A 273 43.30 6.00 -11.07
N GLY A 274 42.99 7.07 -10.33
CA GLY A 274 43.45 8.43 -10.64
C GLY A 274 44.97 8.55 -10.58
N ALA A 275 45.63 7.90 -9.62
CA ALA A 275 47.09 7.85 -9.54
C ALA A 275 47.71 7.18 -10.77
N VAL A 276 47.16 6.05 -11.22
CA VAL A 276 47.62 5.37 -12.45
C VAL A 276 47.41 6.23 -13.70
N VAL A 277 46.25 6.89 -13.82
CA VAL A 277 45.95 7.77 -14.96
C VAL A 277 46.89 8.98 -14.98
N TYR A 278 47.15 9.59 -13.82
CA TYR A 278 48.07 10.71 -13.69
C TYR A 278 49.51 10.32 -14.08
N GLU A 279 49.99 9.17 -13.58
CA GLU A 279 51.31 8.64 -13.96
C GLU A 279 51.38 8.30 -15.46
N ALA A 280 50.31 7.75 -16.05
CA ALA A 280 50.25 7.44 -17.48
C ALA A 280 50.20 8.69 -18.39
N MET A 281 49.74 9.83 -17.87
CA MET A 281 49.73 11.11 -18.60
C MET A 281 51.07 11.85 -18.55
N GLN A 282 52.04 11.42 -17.72
CA GLN A 282 53.36 12.02 -17.65
C GLN A 282 54.32 11.40 -18.67
N PRO A 283 54.98 12.21 -19.53
CA PRO A 283 55.83 11.70 -20.61
C PRO A 283 57.15 11.04 -20.16
N ASN A 284 57.53 11.10 -18.88
CA ASN A 284 58.82 10.62 -18.35
C ASN A 284 58.71 9.58 -17.21
N SER A 285 57.53 9.01 -16.94
CA SER A 285 57.36 8.08 -15.82
C SER A 285 57.76 6.65 -16.17
N THR A 286 58.73 6.09 -15.43
CA THR A 286 59.25 4.72 -15.57
C THR A 286 58.42 3.66 -14.84
N THR A 287 57.19 3.97 -14.41
CA THR A 287 56.33 3.08 -13.61
C THR A 287 55.35 2.23 -14.42
N ILE A 288 55.29 2.40 -15.75
CA ILE A 288 54.71 1.39 -16.64
C ILE A 288 55.87 0.55 -17.20
N PRO A 289 56.31 -0.53 -16.53
CA PRO A 289 57.11 -1.53 -17.21
C PRO A 289 56.17 -2.21 -18.20
N VAL A 290 56.15 -1.72 -19.44
CA VAL A 290 55.75 -2.55 -20.58
C VAL A 290 56.78 -3.67 -20.64
N MET A 291 56.45 -4.80 -20.02
CA MET A 291 57.05 -6.12 -20.22
C MET A 291 58.56 -6.19 -20.50
N GLU A 292 59.40 -5.48 -19.74
CA GLU A 292 60.84 -5.74 -19.74
C GLU A 292 61.29 -6.30 -18.40
N ASN A 293 61.49 -7.63 -18.40
CA ASN A 293 62.29 -8.39 -17.43
C ASN A 293 61.92 -8.28 -15.94
N LYS A 294 60.64 -8.50 -15.57
CA LYS A 294 60.35 -9.01 -14.23
C LYS A 294 60.35 -10.53 -14.24
N THR A 295 61.35 -11.13 -13.59
CA THR A 295 61.22 -12.48 -13.04
C THR A 295 59.97 -12.54 -12.15
N PHE A 296 59.13 -13.54 -12.35
CA PHE A 296 57.86 -13.79 -11.67
C PHE A 296 57.97 -13.76 -10.12
N THR A 297 57.97 -12.59 -9.49
CA THR A 297 57.87 -12.42 -8.04
C THR A 297 56.47 -11.95 -7.66
N CYS A 298 55.86 -12.64 -6.69
CA CYS A 298 54.56 -12.28 -6.12
C CYS A 298 54.69 -11.02 -5.24
N ASP A 299 54.64 -9.85 -5.86
CA ASP A 299 54.79 -8.54 -5.18
C ASP A 299 53.51 -8.20 -4.39
N VAL A 300 53.40 -8.67 -3.15
CA VAL A 300 52.29 -8.39 -2.21
C VAL A 300 52.79 -7.53 -1.05
N TYR A 301 52.08 -6.43 -0.78
CA TYR A 301 52.44 -5.43 0.22
C TYR A 301 51.59 -5.58 1.49
N CYS A 302 52.22 -5.37 2.65
CA CYS A 302 51.51 -5.15 3.91
C CYS A 302 51.36 -3.63 4.11
N PRO A 303 50.14 -3.07 4.04
CA PRO A 303 49.96 -1.65 4.33
C PRO A 303 50.36 -1.36 5.77
N GLU A 304 51.19 -0.33 6.01
CA GLU A 304 51.57 0.06 7.37
C GLU A 304 50.30 0.39 8.18
N GLN A 305 50.09 -0.35 9.26
CA GLN A 305 49.09 0.03 10.26
C GLN A 305 49.57 1.33 10.90
N THR A 306 48.94 2.46 10.58
CA THR A 306 49.03 3.69 11.38
C THR A 306 48.49 3.41 12.78
N SER A 307 49.30 2.78 13.61
CA SER A 307 49.08 2.52 15.02
C SER A 307 49.84 3.55 15.85
N GLN A 308 49.51 4.82 15.63
CA GLN A 308 49.87 5.87 16.58
C GLN A 308 48.75 6.91 16.62
N TRP A 309 47.87 6.74 17.61
CA TRP A 309 47.12 7.84 18.22
C TRP A 309 48.11 8.75 18.98
N THR A 310 48.97 9.45 18.24
CA THR A 310 49.77 10.55 18.76
C THR A 310 49.28 11.81 18.07
N ILE A 311 48.36 12.50 18.76
CA ILE A 311 47.86 13.87 18.50
C ILE A 311 47.18 14.02 17.12
N PRO A 312 46.00 14.65 17.01
CA PRO A 312 45.29 14.63 15.76
C PRO A 312 45.96 15.50 14.68
N GLN A 313 46.46 14.87 13.61
CA GLN A 313 47.01 15.54 12.42
C GLN A 313 46.00 16.46 11.69
N TRP A 314 44.72 16.44 12.04
CA TRP A 314 43.72 17.36 11.51
C TRP A 314 43.86 18.79 12.05
N GLU A 315 44.48 18.96 13.23
CA GLU A 315 44.75 20.30 13.77
C GLU A 315 45.87 20.99 12.97
N LYS A 316 46.86 20.24 12.49
CA LYS A 316 47.98 20.78 11.68
C LYS A 316 47.58 21.05 10.22
N GLN A 317 46.78 20.16 9.61
CA GLN A 317 46.32 20.36 8.22
C GLN A 317 45.27 21.46 8.07
N ILE A 318 44.44 21.72 9.10
CA ILE A 318 43.50 22.84 9.11
C ILE A 318 44.22 24.13 9.50
N TYR A 319 45.19 24.10 10.44
CA TYR A 319 46.03 25.28 10.71
C TYR A 319 46.83 25.70 9.47
N ASP A 320 47.46 24.78 8.74
CA ASP A 320 48.25 25.11 7.54
C ASP A 320 47.36 25.64 6.40
N ALA A 321 46.15 25.08 6.23
CA ALA A 321 45.19 25.53 5.21
C ALA A 321 44.50 26.87 5.55
N VAL A 322 44.33 27.19 6.84
CA VAL A 322 43.77 28.46 7.32
C VAL A 322 44.85 29.54 7.43
N SER A 323 46.10 29.18 7.78
CA SER A 323 47.22 30.13 7.85
C SER A 323 47.72 30.59 6.47
N GLU A 324 47.58 29.77 5.42
CA GLU A 324 47.83 30.20 4.03
C GLU A 324 46.74 31.16 3.50
N PHE A 325 45.58 31.26 4.16
CA PHE A 325 44.52 32.21 3.80
C PHE A 325 44.71 33.59 4.47
N GLU A 326 45.53 33.68 5.52
CA GLU A 326 45.84 34.94 6.24
C GLU A 326 47.27 35.46 6.02
N GLY A 327 48.16 34.69 5.39
CA GLY A 327 49.54 35.10 5.11
C GLY A 327 49.82 35.18 3.62
N GLY A 328 49.58 36.35 3.01
CA GLY A 328 50.03 36.62 1.65
C GLY A 328 51.55 36.76 1.58
N GLU A 329 52.20 35.85 0.86
CA GLU A 329 53.38 36.12 0.04
C GLU A 329 53.47 35.03 -1.04
N ALA A 330 53.36 35.47 -2.30
CA ALA A 330 53.39 34.61 -3.48
C ALA A 330 54.80 34.02 -3.69
N GLY A 331 54.95 32.74 -3.37
CA GLY A 331 56.09 31.90 -3.78
C GLY A 331 55.65 30.94 -4.90
N GLU A 332 56.46 30.84 -5.95
CA GLU A 332 56.19 30.16 -7.23
C GLU A 332 55.45 28.81 -7.12
N ASP A 333 54.30 28.78 -7.78
CA ASP A 333 53.39 27.64 -7.90
C ASP A 333 54.05 26.42 -8.54
N SER A 334 54.17 25.33 -7.78
CA SER A 334 54.07 23.98 -8.35
C SER A 334 52.75 23.37 -7.89
N TRP A 335 51.81 23.26 -8.83
CA TRP A 335 50.52 22.62 -8.65
C TRP A 335 50.72 21.11 -8.44
N SER A 336 51.05 20.69 -7.22
CA SER A 336 51.31 19.28 -6.93
C SER A 336 50.00 18.50 -6.85
N PHE A 337 49.89 17.45 -7.67
CA PHE A 337 48.76 16.52 -7.70
C PHE A 337 48.41 15.98 -6.29
N ASP A 338 49.42 15.77 -5.45
CA ASP A 338 49.29 15.28 -4.08
C ASP A 338 48.51 16.24 -3.15
N LYS A 339 48.51 17.55 -3.40
CA LYS A 339 47.72 18.54 -2.61
C LYS A 339 46.22 18.45 -2.92
N PHE A 340 45.85 18.11 -4.16
CA PHE A 340 44.45 18.02 -4.60
C PHE A 340 43.88 16.60 -4.58
N TRP A 341 44.70 15.55 -4.57
CA TRP A 341 44.27 14.16 -4.71
C TRP A 341 44.61 13.35 -3.44
N THR A 342 43.86 13.55 -2.36
CA THR A 342 44.07 12.87 -1.07
C THR A 342 42.99 11.82 -0.80
N LEU A 343 43.40 10.59 -0.44
CA LEU A 343 42.51 9.45 -0.23
C LEU A 343 41.42 9.69 0.83
N ARG A 344 41.75 10.36 1.95
CA ARG A 344 40.81 10.59 3.07
C ARG A 344 40.12 11.97 3.02
N GLY A 345 40.58 12.88 2.16
CA GLY A 345 40.13 14.28 2.15
C GLY A 345 39.30 14.62 0.91
N THR A 346 39.97 14.87 -0.20
CA THR A 346 39.35 15.49 -1.40
C THR A 346 38.64 14.48 -2.30
N VAL A 347 39.12 13.24 -2.41
CA VAL A 347 38.55 12.21 -3.31
C VAL A 347 37.10 11.86 -2.98
N PRO A 348 36.71 11.61 -1.70
CA PRO A 348 35.29 11.36 -1.35
C PRO A 348 34.36 12.53 -1.69
N ILE A 349 34.87 13.78 -1.68
CA ILE A 349 34.11 14.99 -1.97
C ILE A 349 33.92 15.17 -3.49
N TYR A 350 34.97 14.97 -4.29
CA TYR A 350 34.84 15.00 -5.76
C TYR A 350 33.86 13.95 -6.27
N LEU A 351 33.90 12.77 -5.64
CA LEU A 351 32.95 11.71 -5.89
C LEU A 351 31.51 12.12 -5.53
N ALA A 352 31.32 12.88 -4.44
CA ALA A 352 30.02 13.45 -4.07
C ALA A 352 29.47 14.39 -5.15
N VAL A 353 30.31 15.29 -5.64
CA VAL A 353 29.94 16.26 -6.68
C VAL A 353 29.58 15.54 -7.98
N ALA A 354 30.38 14.54 -8.40
CA ALA A 354 30.15 13.80 -9.63
C ALA A 354 28.87 12.97 -9.61
N LEU A 355 28.54 12.34 -8.47
CA LEU A 355 27.41 11.41 -8.37
C LEU A 355 26.11 12.08 -7.92
N PHE A 356 26.17 13.29 -7.35
CA PHE A 356 24.97 13.99 -6.86
C PHE A 356 23.87 14.14 -7.93
N PRO A 357 24.14 14.52 -9.19
CA PRO A 357 23.11 14.57 -10.22
C PRO A 357 22.47 13.21 -10.48
N LEU A 358 23.27 12.15 -10.50
CA LEU A 358 22.81 10.78 -10.80
C LEU A 358 21.89 10.22 -9.71
N MET A 359 22.10 10.62 -8.46
CA MET A 359 21.30 10.15 -7.32
C MET A 359 19.94 10.85 -7.17
N ASN A 360 19.73 11.99 -7.85
CA ASN A 360 18.49 12.75 -7.79
C ASN A 360 17.49 12.42 -8.90
N PHE A 361 17.82 11.45 -9.77
CA PHE A 361 16.87 11.00 -10.79
C PHE A 361 15.60 10.40 -10.16
N LYS A 362 14.46 10.71 -10.79
CA LYS A 362 13.14 10.26 -10.34
C LYS A 362 13.00 8.73 -10.41
N SER A 363 13.63 8.11 -11.41
CA SER A 363 13.74 6.66 -11.56
C SER A 363 15.14 6.27 -12.04
N PRO A 364 15.83 5.35 -11.35
CA PRO A 364 17.13 4.83 -11.78
C PRO A 364 16.99 3.60 -12.70
N THR A 365 15.82 3.36 -13.34
CA THR A 365 15.57 2.15 -14.14
C THR A 365 16.52 2.00 -15.33
N PHE A 366 17.05 3.11 -15.85
CA PHE A 366 18.12 3.07 -16.85
C PHE A 366 19.38 2.33 -16.36
N PHE A 367 19.71 2.43 -15.07
CA PHE A 367 20.93 1.84 -14.50
C PHE A 367 20.85 0.32 -14.32
N THR A 368 19.64 -0.28 -14.32
CA THR A 368 19.50 -1.74 -14.19
C THR A 368 20.13 -2.49 -15.36
N LYS A 369 20.14 -1.90 -16.55
CA LYS A 369 20.78 -2.46 -17.75
C LYS A 369 22.30 -2.59 -17.60
N PHE A 370 22.90 -1.78 -16.73
CA PHE A 370 24.34 -1.81 -16.44
C PHE A 370 24.72 -2.87 -15.41
N ASN A 371 23.76 -3.60 -14.82
CA ASN A 371 24.05 -4.71 -13.91
C ASN A 371 24.84 -5.85 -14.57
N VAL A 372 24.85 -5.93 -15.92
CA VAL A 372 25.74 -6.83 -16.68
C VAL A 372 27.22 -6.53 -16.42
N LEU A 373 27.60 -5.29 -16.07
CA LEU A 373 28.98 -4.97 -15.70
C LEU A 373 29.38 -5.64 -14.37
N GLY A 374 28.42 -5.93 -13.50
CA GLY A 374 28.67 -6.65 -12.25
C GLY A 374 29.14 -8.08 -12.47
N THR A 375 28.55 -8.81 -13.42
CA THR A 375 28.98 -10.18 -13.74
C THR A 375 30.41 -10.20 -14.27
N ILE A 376 30.73 -9.25 -15.16
CA ILE A 376 32.07 -9.11 -15.76
C ILE A 376 33.09 -8.83 -14.65
N SER A 377 32.77 -7.93 -13.73
CA SER A 377 33.65 -7.56 -12.61
C SER A 377 33.94 -8.75 -11.69
N VAL A 378 32.93 -9.55 -11.35
CA VAL A 378 33.08 -10.74 -10.49
C VAL A 378 33.84 -11.86 -11.20
N MET A 379 33.54 -12.12 -12.47
CA MET A 379 34.27 -13.12 -13.26
C MET A 379 35.75 -12.74 -13.40
N TYR A 380 36.03 -11.45 -13.64
CA TYR A 380 37.38 -10.92 -13.66
C TYR A 380 38.08 -11.11 -12.31
N LEU A 381 37.40 -10.85 -11.20
CA LEU A 381 37.95 -11.04 -9.86
C LEU A 381 38.28 -12.51 -9.54
N LEU A 382 37.44 -13.45 -10.00
CA LEU A 382 37.72 -14.89 -9.85
C LEU A 382 38.96 -15.31 -10.65
N MET A 383 39.07 -14.85 -11.89
CA MET A 383 40.26 -15.07 -12.72
C MET A 383 41.51 -14.41 -12.13
N PHE A 384 41.37 -13.20 -11.57
CA PHE A 384 42.44 -12.48 -10.89
C PHE A 384 43.03 -13.30 -9.73
N VAL A 385 42.18 -13.75 -8.81
CA VAL A 385 42.61 -14.50 -7.62
C VAL A 385 43.20 -15.86 -8.03
N PHE A 386 42.67 -16.50 -9.07
CA PHE A 386 43.22 -17.73 -9.61
C PHE A 386 44.61 -17.53 -10.25
N SER A 387 44.79 -16.46 -11.05
CA SER A 387 46.10 -16.10 -11.62
C SER A 387 47.13 -15.87 -10.51
N LYS A 388 46.74 -15.18 -9.44
CA LYS A 388 47.62 -14.96 -8.29
C LYS A 388 47.98 -16.24 -7.53
N LEU A 389 47.10 -17.23 -7.46
CA LEU A 389 47.47 -18.54 -6.91
C LEU A 389 48.54 -19.23 -7.77
N LEU A 390 48.42 -19.15 -9.10
CA LEU A 390 49.40 -19.74 -10.02
C LEU A 390 50.76 -19.02 -9.97
N GLU A 391 50.76 -17.69 -9.81
CA GLU A 391 51.97 -16.88 -9.68
C GLU A 391 52.67 -17.08 -8.32
N CYS A 392 51.92 -17.08 -7.22
CA CYS A 392 52.46 -17.04 -5.85
C CYS A 392 52.67 -18.44 -5.24
N GLY A 393 52.07 -19.49 -5.80
CA GLY A 393 52.10 -20.84 -5.26
C GLY A 393 51.30 -20.99 -3.95
N VAL A 394 51.32 -22.19 -3.37
CA VAL A 394 50.62 -22.51 -2.11
C VAL A 394 51.56 -22.31 -0.92
N ASN A 395 51.31 -21.27 -0.13
CA ASN A 395 52.17 -20.84 0.99
C ASN A 395 51.52 -21.14 2.35
N MET A 396 51.43 -22.44 2.73
CA MET A 396 50.77 -22.88 3.98
C MET A 396 51.65 -23.81 4.81
N ASP A 397 51.87 -23.45 6.09
CA ASP A 397 52.53 -24.30 7.08
C ASP A 397 51.60 -24.54 8.28
N PHE A 398 51.34 -25.81 8.60
CA PHE A 398 50.46 -26.23 9.70
C PHE A 398 51.23 -26.67 10.95
N SER A 399 52.54 -26.88 10.84
CA SER A 399 53.33 -27.62 11.83
C SER A 399 54.12 -26.70 12.77
N ASN A 400 54.58 -25.54 12.28
CA ASN A 400 55.45 -24.66 13.05
C ASN A 400 54.79 -23.30 13.38
N PRO A 401 54.40 -23.04 14.65
CA PRO A 401 53.76 -21.78 15.07
C PRO A 401 54.67 -20.54 15.01
N LYS A 402 55.98 -20.72 14.81
CA LYS A 402 56.94 -19.61 14.62
C LYS A 402 57.26 -19.33 13.15
N SER A 403 56.74 -20.14 12.23
CA SER A 403 56.90 -19.94 10.79
C SER A 403 56.12 -18.71 10.33
N MET A 404 56.71 -17.92 9.42
CA MET A 404 56.06 -16.74 8.84
C MET A 404 54.76 -17.11 8.08
N HIS A 405 54.66 -18.34 7.59
CA HIS A 405 53.53 -18.89 6.85
C HIS A 405 52.58 -19.74 7.72
N TYR A 406 52.67 -19.63 9.05
CA TYR A 406 51.85 -20.44 9.96
C TYR A 406 50.34 -20.17 9.79
N VAL A 407 49.58 -21.24 9.61
CA VAL A 407 48.11 -21.20 9.47
C VAL A 407 47.45 -21.61 10.78
N GLN A 408 46.74 -20.67 11.41
CA GLN A 408 45.86 -21.00 12.53
C GLN A 408 44.61 -21.72 12.03
N LEU A 409 44.36 -22.94 12.53
CA LEU A 409 43.19 -23.72 12.14
C LEU A 409 41.87 -23.16 12.71
N ALA A 410 41.91 -22.63 13.94
CA ALA A 410 40.75 -22.06 14.62
C ALA A 410 41.16 -20.87 15.51
N ASN A 411 40.39 -19.79 15.42
CA ASN A 411 40.58 -18.56 16.19
C ASN A 411 39.26 -18.13 16.86
N MET A 412 39.35 -17.56 18.06
CA MET A 412 38.19 -17.07 18.84
C MET A 412 37.63 -15.75 18.31
N HIS A 413 38.27 -15.11 17.32
CA HIS A 413 37.75 -13.95 16.61
C HIS A 413 36.74 -14.30 15.50
N PHE A 414 36.29 -15.55 15.42
CA PHE A 414 35.29 -16.02 14.46
C PHE A 414 33.96 -15.23 14.41
N PRO A 415 33.45 -14.55 15.47
CA PRO A 415 32.23 -13.75 15.34
C PRO A 415 32.35 -12.58 14.35
N ALA A 416 33.59 -12.14 14.06
CA ALA A 416 33.81 -11.14 13.03
C ALA A 416 33.49 -11.67 11.61
N LEU A 417 33.79 -12.95 11.37
CA LEU A 417 33.45 -13.63 10.13
C LEU A 417 31.93 -13.81 10.01
N SER A 418 31.25 -14.28 11.06
CA SER A 418 29.80 -14.52 11.00
C SER A 418 29.02 -13.23 10.69
N GLY A 419 29.30 -12.12 11.39
CA GLY A 419 28.67 -10.83 11.12
C GLY A 419 28.90 -10.32 9.69
N THR A 420 30.12 -10.50 9.15
CA THR A 420 30.43 -10.13 7.76
C THR A 420 29.65 -11.00 6.77
N LEU A 421 29.55 -12.31 7.02
CA LEU A 421 28.81 -13.24 6.18
C LEU A 421 27.30 -13.00 6.21
N THR A 422 26.74 -12.61 7.36
CA THR A 422 25.31 -12.29 7.48
C THR A 422 24.90 -11.18 6.52
N LEU A 423 25.72 -10.13 6.40
CA LEU A 423 25.50 -9.07 5.42
C LEU A 423 25.80 -9.53 3.98
N SER A 424 26.81 -10.39 3.81
CA SER A 424 27.23 -10.88 2.49
C SER A 424 26.21 -11.83 1.84
N TYR A 425 25.37 -12.49 2.65
CA TYR A 425 24.27 -13.36 2.20
C TYR A 425 22.89 -12.69 2.31
N PHE A 426 22.84 -11.36 2.41
CA PHE A 426 21.62 -10.60 2.58
C PHE A 426 20.87 -10.42 1.25
N ILE A 427 19.81 -11.21 1.05
CA ILE A 427 18.87 -11.04 -0.07
C ILE A 427 17.41 -10.95 0.41
N HIS A 428 17.16 -11.15 1.70
CA HIS A 428 15.82 -11.28 2.31
C HIS A 428 14.88 -10.12 2.02
N ASN A 429 15.39 -8.92 1.75
CA ASN A 429 14.60 -7.74 1.37
C ASN A 429 14.14 -7.73 -0.10
N ALA A 430 14.88 -8.39 -1.00
CA ALA A 430 14.62 -8.40 -2.44
C ALA A 430 14.21 -9.78 -2.98
N VAL A 431 14.27 -10.83 -2.17
CA VAL A 431 14.05 -12.20 -2.62
C VAL A 431 12.64 -12.44 -3.16
N LEU A 432 11.62 -11.83 -2.52
CA LEU A 432 10.23 -11.92 -2.98
C LEU A 432 10.02 -11.20 -4.30
N THR A 433 10.64 -10.05 -4.50
CA THR A 433 10.49 -9.25 -5.72
C THR A 433 11.20 -9.90 -6.91
N ILE A 434 12.41 -10.46 -6.70
CA ILE A 434 13.15 -11.19 -7.74
C ILE A 434 12.40 -12.46 -8.17
N LEU A 435 11.94 -13.27 -7.22
CA LEU A 435 11.27 -14.54 -7.52
C LEU A 435 9.86 -14.39 -8.09
N ARG A 436 9.23 -13.20 -7.94
CA ARG A 436 7.94 -12.91 -8.57
C ARG A 436 8.01 -12.88 -10.10
N ASN A 437 9.17 -12.54 -10.66
CA ASN A 437 9.38 -12.46 -12.11
C ASN A 437 9.66 -13.81 -12.78
N GLN A 438 9.75 -14.89 -11.99
CA GLN A 438 10.02 -16.24 -12.45
C GLN A 438 8.87 -16.82 -13.28
N LYS A 439 9.19 -17.51 -14.38
CA LYS A 439 8.20 -18.18 -15.24
C LYS A 439 7.46 -19.33 -14.60
N HIS A 440 8.16 -20.07 -13.74
CA HIS A 440 7.73 -21.31 -13.08
C HIS A 440 7.89 -21.20 -11.55
N PRO A 441 6.89 -20.67 -10.81
CA PRO A 441 6.97 -20.44 -9.36
C PRO A 441 7.25 -21.70 -8.51
N GLU A 442 6.90 -22.88 -9.03
CA GLU A 442 7.22 -24.19 -8.45
C GLU A 442 8.73 -24.42 -8.29
N ASN A 443 9.54 -23.81 -9.14
CA ASN A 443 10.99 -23.92 -9.12
C ASN A 443 11.68 -22.91 -8.19
N ASN A 444 10.94 -22.02 -7.53
CA ASN A 444 11.53 -20.93 -6.73
C ASN A 444 12.48 -21.41 -5.63
N ALA A 445 12.15 -22.50 -4.94
CA ALA A 445 13.00 -23.06 -3.89
C ALA A 445 14.29 -23.67 -4.45
N ARG A 446 14.22 -24.31 -5.62
CA ARG A 446 15.37 -24.87 -6.34
C ARG A 446 16.28 -23.76 -6.86
N ASP A 447 15.71 -22.75 -7.48
CA ASP A 447 16.48 -21.66 -8.09
C ASP A 447 17.18 -20.82 -7.02
N LEU A 448 16.53 -20.62 -5.86
CA LEU A 448 17.16 -20.01 -4.68
C LEU A 448 18.32 -20.86 -4.14
N SER A 449 18.16 -22.17 -4.04
CA SER A 449 19.21 -23.05 -3.48
C SER A 449 20.44 -23.10 -4.38
N ILE A 450 20.25 -23.19 -5.71
CA ILE A 450 21.34 -23.11 -6.68
C ILE A 450 22.06 -21.76 -6.57
N GLY A 451 21.30 -20.65 -6.44
CA GLY A 451 21.87 -19.32 -6.24
C GLY A 451 22.77 -19.24 -5.00
N TYR A 452 22.28 -19.69 -3.84
CA TYR A 452 23.08 -19.70 -2.59
C TYR A 452 24.31 -20.61 -2.66
N CYS A 453 24.19 -21.78 -3.30
CA CYS A 453 25.33 -22.68 -3.51
C CYS A 453 26.41 -22.04 -4.39
N LEU A 454 26.00 -21.39 -5.49
CA LEU A 454 26.91 -20.65 -6.37
C LEU A 454 27.58 -19.49 -5.61
N VAL A 455 26.84 -18.79 -4.75
CA VAL A 455 27.40 -17.71 -3.93
C VAL A 455 28.43 -18.23 -2.94
N ALA A 456 28.07 -19.28 -2.20
CA ALA A 456 28.97 -19.91 -1.23
C ALA A 456 30.25 -20.43 -1.89
N PHE A 457 30.14 -21.02 -3.09
CA PHE A 457 31.29 -21.45 -3.86
C PHE A 457 32.24 -20.28 -4.16
N CYS A 458 31.75 -19.15 -4.69
CA CYS A 458 32.60 -18.00 -4.99
C CYS A 458 33.26 -17.41 -3.72
N TYR A 459 32.53 -17.34 -2.60
CA TYR A 459 33.06 -16.81 -1.33
C TYR A 459 34.16 -17.70 -0.77
N VAL A 460 33.92 -19.02 -0.72
CA VAL A 460 34.91 -19.99 -0.29
C VAL A 460 36.10 -20.00 -1.25
N PHE A 461 35.86 -19.96 -2.55
CA PHE A 461 36.92 -19.96 -3.57
C PHE A 461 37.83 -18.75 -3.42
N ILE A 462 37.30 -17.52 -3.39
CA ILE A 462 38.13 -16.31 -3.23
C ILE A 462 38.81 -16.29 -1.87
N GLY A 463 38.06 -16.57 -0.79
CA GLY A 463 38.59 -16.60 0.56
C GLY A 463 39.75 -17.60 0.71
N PHE A 464 39.54 -18.85 0.30
CA PHE A 464 40.54 -19.91 0.39
C PHE A 464 41.73 -19.67 -0.55
N THR A 465 41.48 -19.31 -1.81
CA THR A 465 42.53 -19.20 -2.83
C THR A 465 43.48 -18.04 -2.51
N PHE A 466 42.93 -16.87 -2.17
CA PHE A 466 43.75 -15.73 -1.77
C PHE A 466 44.48 -15.99 -0.45
N PHE A 467 43.80 -16.64 0.51
CA PHE A 467 44.45 -17.06 1.75
C PHE A 467 45.59 -18.04 1.42
N ALA A 468 45.38 -19.10 0.65
CA ALA A 468 46.43 -20.06 0.29
C ALA A 468 47.64 -19.42 -0.40
N ALA A 469 47.39 -18.47 -1.31
CA ALA A 469 48.42 -17.80 -2.11
C ALA A 469 49.28 -16.79 -1.33
N PHE A 470 48.80 -16.28 -0.20
CA PHE A 470 49.41 -15.12 0.48
C PHE A 470 50.84 -15.40 0.98
N PRO A 471 51.86 -14.67 0.49
CA PRO A 471 53.28 -14.95 0.80
C PRO A 471 53.79 -14.28 2.08
N VAL A 472 53.08 -13.29 2.64
CA VAL A 472 53.50 -12.56 3.84
C VAL A 472 52.79 -13.10 5.09
N GLN A 473 53.12 -12.59 6.28
CA GLN A 473 52.42 -12.91 7.52
C GLN A 473 50.91 -12.65 7.39
N ARG A 474 50.08 -13.63 7.78
CA ARG A 474 48.63 -13.60 7.54
C ARG A 474 47.89 -12.46 8.24
N SER A 475 48.47 -11.85 9.28
CA SER A 475 47.94 -10.64 9.93
C SER A 475 47.87 -9.42 9.02
N CYS A 476 48.62 -9.42 7.91
CA CYS A 476 48.70 -8.32 6.95
C CYS A 476 47.57 -8.31 5.91
N ILE A 477 46.70 -9.33 5.85
CA ILE A 477 45.59 -9.33 4.89
C ILE A 477 44.65 -8.18 5.26
N SER A 478 44.61 -7.16 4.41
CA SER A 478 43.71 -6.01 4.58
C SER A 478 42.24 -6.36 4.35
N ASP A 479 41.34 -5.61 5.01
CA ASP A 479 39.88 -5.71 4.91
C ASP A 479 39.35 -5.62 3.46
N ASN A 480 40.07 -4.92 2.59
CA ASN A 480 39.91 -4.97 1.13
C ASN A 480 41.19 -5.55 0.56
N PHE A 481 41.18 -6.83 0.17
CA PHE A 481 42.42 -7.52 -0.18
C PHE A 481 43.16 -6.89 -1.38
N LEU A 482 42.47 -6.09 -2.21
CA LEU A 482 43.09 -5.33 -3.29
C LEU A 482 44.06 -4.25 -2.79
N ASN A 483 43.94 -3.82 -1.53
CA ASN A 483 44.90 -2.88 -0.91
C ASN A 483 46.26 -3.51 -0.64
N ASN A 484 46.38 -4.85 -0.70
CA ASN A 484 47.67 -5.53 -0.59
C ASN A 484 48.48 -5.47 -1.90
N PHE A 485 47.92 -4.91 -2.98
CA PHE A 485 48.60 -4.74 -4.27
C PHE A 485 48.86 -3.26 -4.54
N GLY A 486 49.99 -2.96 -5.19
CA GLY A 486 50.37 -1.59 -5.55
C GLY A 486 49.43 -0.94 -6.59
N ALA A 487 49.60 0.37 -6.82
CA ALA A 487 48.86 1.10 -7.86
C ALA A 487 49.29 0.66 -9.28
N GLY A 488 50.57 0.32 -9.48
CA GLY A 488 51.14 -0.06 -10.77
C GLY A 488 50.87 -1.51 -11.23
N ASP A 489 50.19 -2.35 -10.45
CA ASP A 489 49.84 -3.70 -10.90
C ASP A 489 48.65 -3.63 -11.87
N VAL A 490 48.90 -3.92 -13.15
CA VAL A 490 47.92 -3.82 -14.24
C VAL A 490 46.67 -4.65 -13.96
N LEU A 491 46.85 -5.85 -13.38
CA LEU A 491 45.75 -6.78 -13.13
C LEU A 491 44.88 -6.30 -11.95
N SER A 492 45.50 -5.82 -10.87
CA SER A 492 44.79 -5.19 -9.75
C SER A 492 44.10 -3.88 -10.16
N SER A 493 44.75 -3.04 -10.95
CA SER A 493 44.19 -1.76 -11.40
C SER A 493 43.03 -1.93 -12.37
N THR A 494 43.07 -2.94 -13.24
CA THR A 494 41.92 -3.33 -14.07
C THR A 494 40.75 -3.84 -13.21
N ALA A 495 41.03 -4.64 -12.17
CA ALA A 495 39.99 -5.08 -11.22
C ALA A 495 39.31 -3.89 -10.53
N ARG A 496 40.11 -2.93 -10.03
CA ARG A 496 39.62 -1.71 -9.38
C ARG A 496 38.75 -0.88 -10.33
N LEU A 497 39.13 -0.76 -11.60
CA LEU A 497 38.36 0.00 -12.60
C LEU A 497 37.00 -0.64 -12.89
N PHE A 498 36.94 -1.96 -13.10
CA PHE A 498 35.67 -2.65 -13.32
C PHE A 498 34.74 -2.57 -12.11
N LEU A 499 35.28 -2.80 -10.90
CA LEU A 499 34.54 -2.64 -9.65
C LEU A 499 34.07 -1.20 -9.42
N LEU A 500 34.87 -0.20 -9.80
CA LEU A 500 34.52 1.22 -9.71
C LEU A 500 33.31 1.53 -10.61
N PHE A 501 33.34 1.13 -11.88
CA PHE A 501 32.20 1.32 -12.79
C PHE A 501 30.95 0.59 -12.30
N GLN A 502 31.09 -0.66 -11.85
CA GLN A 502 30.00 -1.41 -11.24
C GLN A 502 29.37 -0.61 -10.08
N MET A 503 30.17 -0.17 -9.10
CA MET A 503 29.64 0.53 -7.93
C MET A 503 28.98 1.87 -8.26
N ILE A 504 29.53 2.64 -9.21
CA ILE A 504 28.92 3.89 -9.69
C ILE A 504 27.53 3.64 -10.27
N THR A 505 27.35 2.55 -11.02
CA THR A 505 26.06 2.20 -11.62
C THR A 505 25.04 1.65 -10.63
N VAL A 506 25.49 0.94 -9.59
CA VAL A 506 24.61 0.30 -8.59
C VAL A 506 24.16 1.27 -7.49
N LEU A 507 25.01 2.23 -7.12
CA LEU A 507 24.75 3.15 -6.00
C LEU A 507 23.43 3.96 -6.15
N PRO A 508 23.08 4.52 -7.33
CA PRO A 508 21.81 5.22 -7.51
C PRO A 508 20.58 4.33 -7.24
N LEU A 509 20.64 3.04 -7.57
CA LEU A 509 19.55 2.09 -7.26
C LEU A 509 19.43 1.88 -5.76
N LEU A 510 20.56 1.71 -5.06
CA LEU A 510 20.58 1.51 -3.61
C LEU A 510 20.02 2.75 -2.88
N MET A 511 20.43 3.94 -3.30
CA MET A 511 19.92 5.21 -2.77
C MET A 511 18.43 5.40 -3.02
N PHE A 512 17.95 5.00 -4.21
CA PHE A 512 16.53 5.00 -4.54
C PHE A 512 15.72 4.04 -3.63
N LEU A 513 16.24 2.85 -3.33
CA LEU A 513 15.60 1.89 -2.42
C LEU A 513 15.49 2.46 -1.00
N VAL A 514 16.58 3.02 -0.45
CA VAL A 514 16.58 3.69 0.87
C VAL A 514 15.52 4.78 0.93
N ARG A 515 15.50 5.63 -0.10
CA ARG A 515 14.57 6.75 -0.23
C ARG A 515 13.12 6.31 -0.31
N SER A 516 12.82 5.30 -1.12
CA SER A 516 11.46 4.76 -1.28
C SER A 516 10.93 4.20 0.04
N GLN A 517 11.74 3.41 0.75
CA GLN A 517 11.37 2.83 2.04
C GLN A 517 11.16 3.89 3.12
N LEU A 518 12.05 4.89 3.21
CA LEU A 518 11.92 5.97 4.19
C LEU A 518 10.71 6.87 3.93
N PHE A 519 10.46 7.27 2.69
CA PHE A 519 9.32 8.14 2.39
C PHE A 519 7.97 7.43 2.52
N TYR A 520 7.90 6.14 2.15
CA TYR A 520 6.71 5.35 2.40
C TYR A 520 6.42 5.22 3.91
N ALA A 521 7.45 4.97 4.72
CA ALA A 521 7.29 4.85 6.17
C ALA A 521 6.88 6.16 6.87
N ILE A 522 7.41 7.30 6.42
CA ILE A 522 7.20 8.61 7.07
C ILE A 522 5.94 9.31 6.54
N PHE A 523 5.73 9.31 5.22
CA PHE A 523 4.72 10.14 4.55
C PHE A 523 3.61 9.33 3.87
N GLY A 524 3.71 7.99 3.83
CA GLY A 524 2.77 7.13 3.09
C GLY A 524 2.83 7.28 1.57
N ASN A 525 3.74 8.11 1.05
CA ASN A 525 3.92 8.42 -0.37
C ASN A 525 5.39 8.22 -0.75
N THR A 526 5.66 7.61 -1.90
CA THR A 526 7.03 7.32 -2.38
C THR A 526 7.76 8.56 -2.92
N TRP A 527 7.04 9.62 -3.30
CA TRP A 527 7.61 10.88 -3.79
C TRP A 527 6.84 12.11 -3.26
N PRO A 528 7.21 12.64 -2.08
CA PRO A 528 6.51 13.78 -1.47
C PRO A 528 6.94 15.16 -2.01
N GLY A 529 7.99 15.24 -2.85
CA GLY A 529 8.47 16.48 -3.47
C GLY A 529 10.00 16.51 -3.70
N VAL A 530 10.46 17.28 -4.70
CA VAL A 530 11.89 17.33 -5.11
C VAL A 530 12.80 17.86 -4.00
N VAL A 531 12.36 18.89 -3.27
CA VAL A 531 13.14 19.50 -2.17
C VAL A 531 13.40 18.48 -1.05
N LYS A 532 12.38 17.72 -0.65
CA LYS A 532 12.51 16.69 0.39
C LYS A 532 13.44 15.56 -0.02
N VAL A 533 13.44 15.19 -1.31
CA VAL A 533 14.35 14.19 -1.89
C VAL A 533 15.80 14.67 -1.83
N ILE A 534 16.05 15.90 -2.27
CA ILE A 534 17.39 16.50 -2.26
C ILE A 534 17.95 16.56 -0.84
N VAL A 535 17.15 16.98 0.15
CA VAL A 535 17.56 17.04 1.56
C VAL A 535 17.96 15.66 2.10
N LEU A 536 17.15 14.62 1.82
CA LEU A 536 17.47 13.27 2.26
C LEU A 536 18.75 12.74 1.60
N ASN A 537 18.90 12.94 0.30
CA ASN A 537 20.09 12.49 -0.44
C ASN A 537 21.36 13.21 0.06
N LEU A 538 21.29 14.53 0.32
CA LEU A 538 22.41 15.29 0.91
C LEU A 538 22.79 14.76 2.30
N MET A 539 21.81 14.44 3.14
CA MET A 539 22.05 13.86 4.47
C MET A 539 22.76 12.50 4.36
N LEU A 540 22.29 11.63 3.48
CA LEU A 540 22.87 10.29 3.26
C LEU A 540 24.30 10.37 2.72
N ILE A 541 24.57 11.26 1.76
CA ILE A 541 25.92 11.49 1.23
C ILE A 541 26.83 12.06 2.32
N GLY A 542 26.34 13.00 3.13
CA GLY A 542 27.10 13.57 4.25
C GLY A 542 27.53 12.49 5.25
N ILE A 543 26.64 11.54 5.56
CA ILE A 543 26.97 10.39 6.41
C ILE A 543 28.03 9.51 5.72
N ALA A 544 27.87 9.18 4.44
CA ALA A 544 28.78 8.32 3.71
C ALA A 544 30.20 8.94 3.56
N VAL A 545 30.28 10.23 3.22
CA VAL A 545 31.53 11.00 3.15
C VAL A 545 32.19 11.05 4.53
N GLY A 546 31.43 11.33 5.59
CA GLY A 546 31.95 11.33 6.96
C GLY A 546 32.61 10.01 7.35
N PHE A 547 31.96 8.88 7.06
CA PHE A 547 32.56 7.56 7.30
C PHE A 547 33.82 7.31 6.46
N ALA A 548 33.83 7.71 5.18
CA ALA A 548 35.00 7.56 4.32
C ALA A 548 36.20 8.39 4.76
N THR A 549 35.97 9.58 5.33
CA THR A 549 37.04 10.46 5.85
C THR A 549 37.55 10.00 7.21
N PHE A 550 36.67 9.68 8.16
CA PHE A 550 37.06 9.44 9.56
C PHE A 550 37.31 7.96 9.89
N TYR A 551 36.59 7.02 9.25
CA TYR A 551 36.66 5.59 9.61
C TYR A 551 36.49 4.66 8.38
N PRO A 552 37.46 4.62 7.46
CA PRO A 552 37.36 3.87 6.19
C PRO A 552 37.68 2.38 6.34
N ASN A 553 37.16 1.70 7.37
CA ASN A 553 37.46 0.30 7.63
C ASN A 553 36.28 -0.62 7.25
N VAL A 554 36.36 -1.20 6.05
CA VAL A 554 35.25 -1.91 5.40
C VAL A 554 34.81 -3.15 6.19
N GLY A 555 35.75 -3.97 6.68
CA GLY A 555 35.44 -5.20 7.41
C GLY A 555 34.73 -4.92 8.74
N SER A 556 35.10 -3.83 9.41
CA SER A 556 34.42 -3.40 10.65
C SER A 556 32.98 -2.93 10.38
N ILE A 557 32.76 -2.13 9.34
CA ILE A 557 31.42 -1.66 8.96
C ILE A 557 30.53 -2.86 8.59
N LEU A 558 31.03 -3.77 7.74
CA LEU A 558 30.29 -4.97 7.34
C LEU A 558 29.91 -5.85 8.54
N ARG A 559 30.85 -6.08 9.46
CA ARG A 559 30.61 -6.84 10.69
C ARG A 559 29.50 -6.23 11.55
N TYR A 560 29.58 -4.93 11.85
CA TYR A 560 28.62 -4.29 12.75
C TYR A 560 27.24 -4.18 12.14
N VAL A 561 27.14 -3.71 10.90
CA VAL A 561 25.87 -3.63 10.18
C VAL A 561 25.26 -5.03 10.10
N GLY A 562 26.02 -6.02 9.62
CA GLY A 562 25.55 -7.41 9.49
C GLY A 562 25.09 -8.04 10.80
N SER A 563 25.81 -7.82 11.91
CA SER A 563 25.41 -8.36 13.22
C SER A 563 24.14 -7.71 13.79
N ILE A 564 23.98 -6.39 13.67
CA ILE A 564 22.86 -5.66 14.29
C ILE A 564 21.57 -5.85 13.50
N SER A 565 21.63 -5.67 12.18
CA SER A 565 20.44 -5.76 11.34
C SER A 565 20.13 -7.19 10.90
N GLY A 566 21.15 -8.03 10.75
CA GLY A 566 20.98 -9.45 10.46
C GLY A 566 20.27 -10.20 11.58
N LEU A 567 20.58 -9.87 12.85
CA LEU A 567 19.90 -10.43 14.00
C LEU A 567 18.40 -10.29 13.93
N VAL A 568 17.93 -9.09 13.61
CA VAL A 568 16.49 -8.82 13.58
C VAL A 568 15.88 -9.28 12.26
N TYR A 569 16.43 -8.87 11.12
CA TYR A 569 15.80 -9.05 9.83
C TYR A 569 16.05 -10.43 9.19
N VAL A 570 17.27 -10.97 9.32
CA VAL A 570 17.65 -12.26 8.70
C VAL A 570 17.24 -13.43 9.59
N PHE A 571 17.44 -13.35 10.90
CA PHE A 571 17.24 -14.49 11.79
C PHE A 571 15.96 -14.41 12.64
N ALA A 572 15.76 -13.33 13.41
CA ALA A 572 14.66 -13.25 14.37
C ALA A 572 13.29 -13.16 13.70
N LEU A 573 13.09 -12.22 12.76
CA LEU A 573 11.78 -12.01 12.12
C LEU A 573 11.31 -13.27 11.36
N PRO A 574 12.09 -13.90 10.46
CA PRO A 574 11.65 -15.12 9.78
C PRO A 574 11.36 -16.29 10.75
N SER A 575 12.21 -16.48 11.76
CA SER A 575 11.99 -17.55 12.77
C SER A 575 10.72 -17.31 13.58
N MET A 576 10.44 -16.06 13.97
CA MET A 576 9.21 -15.70 14.68
C MET A 576 7.98 -15.86 13.79
N VAL A 577 8.04 -15.46 12.51
CA VAL A 577 6.97 -15.66 11.53
C VAL A 577 6.64 -17.14 11.41
N TYR A 578 7.65 -18.00 11.23
CA TYR A 578 7.46 -19.43 11.11
C TYR A 578 6.82 -20.04 12.37
N LEU A 579 7.33 -19.68 13.55
CA LEU A 579 6.79 -20.19 14.81
C LEU A 579 5.33 -19.80 15.01
N LYS A 580 4.97 -18.55 14.71
CA LYS A 580 3.59 -18.07 14.86
C LYS A 580 2.65 -18.74 13.86
N GLN A 581 3.07 -18.88 12.60
CA GLN A 581 2.29 -19.59 11.58
C GLN A 581 2.13 -21.08 11.91
N SER A 582 3.19 -21.76 12.36
CA SER A 582 3.14 -23.18 12.72
C SER A 582 2.30 -23.45 13.98
N ASN A 583 2.28 -22.51 14.93
CA ASN A 583 1.40 -22.56 16.10
C ASN A 583 -0.08 -22.39 15.69
N ALA A 584 -0.38 -21.44 14.80
CA ALA A 584 -1.73 -21.25 14.27
C ALA A 584 -2.23 -22.48 13.49
N ALA A 585 -1.35 -23.17 12.77
CA ALA A 585 -1.66 -24.40 12.04
C ALA A 585 -1.67 -25.68 12.91
N GLY A 586 -1.35 -25.60 14.20
CA GLY A 586 -1.28 -26.77 15.10
C GLY A 586 -0.19 -27.80 14.78
N THR A 587 0.80 -27.47 13.93
CA THR A 587 1.85 -28.38 13.44
C THR A 587 3.16 -28.27 14.24
N LEU A 588 3.15 -27.52 15.34
CA LEU A 588 4.35 -27.15 16.09
C LEU A 588 4.83 -28.30 16.97
N THR A 589 5.93 -28.94 16.57
CA THR A 589 6.62 -29.94 17.41
C THR A 589 7.64 -29.26 18.33
N PRO A 590 7.92 -29.83 19.52
CA PRO A 590 8.93 -29.28 20.43
C PRO A 590 10.31 -29.19 19.78
N LEU A 591 10.67 -30.15 18.93
CA LEU A 591 11.92 -30.13 18.17
C LEU A 591 12.04 -28.90 17.26
N LYS A 592 10.97 -28.56 16.50
CA LYS A 592 10.93 -27.35 15.66
C LYS A 592 11.02 -26.08 16.50
N LYS A 593 10.34 -26.06 17.65
CA LYS A 593 10.36 -24.94 18.60
C LYS A 593 11.79 -24.68 19.10
N TYR A 594 12.49 -25.72 19.57
CA TYR A 594 13.88 -25.60 20.02
C TYR A 594 14.86 -25.30 18.89
N ALA A 595 14.64 -25.81 17.68
CA ALA A 595 15.49 -25.50 16.53
C ALA A 595 15.43 -24.00 16.16
N HIS A 596 14.23 -23.41 16.10
CA HIS A 596 14.09 -21.97 15.83
C HIS A 596 14.56 -21.09 16.98
N TYR A 597 14.37 -21.51 18.23
CA TYR A 597 15.00 -20.81 19.36
C TYR A 597 16.52 -20.92 19.32
N GLY A 598 17.08 -22.05 18.87
CA GLY A 598 18.51 -22.22 18.66
C GLY A 598 19.07 -21.24 17.63
N ILE A 599 18.36 -20.99 16.53
CA ILE A 599 18.75 -20.00 15.51
C ILE A 599 18.79 -18.58 16.11
N VAL A 600 17.77 -18.19 16.89
CA VAL A 600 17.70 -16.85 17.50
C VAL A 600 18.70 -16.68 18.65
N ALA A 601 18.88 -17.71 19.48
CA ALA A 601 19.80 -17.68 20.63
C ALA A 601 21.27 -17.72 20.21
N LYS A 602 21.60 -18.44 19.13
CA LYS A 602 22.96 -18.50 18.58
C LYS A 602 23.46 -17.13 18.14
N ASP A 603 22.59 -16.29 17.59
CA ASP A 603 22.97 -14.95 17.11
C ASP A 603 22.98 -13.88 18.22
N LEU A 604 22.22 -14.06 19.30
CA LEU A 604 22.35 -13.23 20.51
C LEU A 604 23.73 -13.36 21.17
N LEU A 605 24.40 -14.50 20.99
CA LEU A 605 25.80 -14.74 21.37
C LEU A 605 26.81 -14.05 20.43
N GLU A 606 26.39 -13.70 19.20
CA GLU A 606 27.20 -13.05 18.16
C GLU A 606 27.15 -11.51 18.25
N SER A 607 26.17 -10.94 18.96
CA SER A 607 26.09 -9.49 19.20
C SER A 607 27.28 -8.98 20.05
N PRO A 608 27.98 -7.91 19.64
CA PRO A 608 29.19 -7.43 20.30
C PRO A 608 28.90 -6.63 21.57
N SER A 609 28.06 -7.14 22.48
CA SER A 609 27.76 -6.47 23.76
C SER A 609 28.94 -6.50 24.75
N LYS A 610 29.97 -7.33 24.54
CA LYS A 610 31.13 -7.43 25.43
C LYS A 610 32.30 -6.48 25.14
N ARG A 611 32.29 -5.71 24.02
CA ARG A 611 33.44 -4.86 23.62
C ARG A 611 33.14 -3.37 23.50
N VAL A 612 31.86 -2.96 23.47
CA VAL A 612 31.44 -1.54 23.41
C VAL A 612 31.78 -0.79 24.71
N GLU A 613 32.03 -1.49 25.81
CA GLU A 613 32.43 -0.89 27.10
C GLU A 613 33.88 -0.35 27.13
N LYS A 614 34.74 -0.70 26.15
CA LYS A 614 36.17 -0.35 26.16
C LYS A 614 36.60 0.79 25.22
N LEU A 615 35.68 1.38 24.45
CA LEU A 615 36.01 2.36 23.38
C LEU A 615 35.51 3.79 23.62
N GLY A 616 35.15 4.16 24.86
CA GLY A 616 35.05 5.58 25.25
C GLY A 616 34.05 6.44 24.48
N MET A 617 33.03 5.86 23.84
CA MET A 617 31.89 6.61 23.30
C MET A 617 30.83 6.82 24.40
N PRO A 618 30.20 8.00 24.50
CA PRO A 618 29.26 8.30 25.56
C PRO A 618 28.05 7.35 25.52
N SER A 619 27.96 6.55 26.57
CA SER A 619 26.85 5.74 27.05
C SER A 619 25.60 5.64 26.14
N ILE A 620 25.45 4.48 25.48
CA ILE A 620 24.17 3.97 24.97
C ILE A 620 23.31 3.49 26.17
N ARG A 621 23.14 4.34 27.19
CA ARG A 621 22.05 4.21 28.18
C ARG A 621 20.83 5.02 27.76
N SER A 622 21.00 6.04 26.92
CA SER A 622 19.90 6.96 26.54
C SER A 622 18.90 6.35 25.55
N ASN A 623 19.30 5.43 24.66
CA ASN A 623 18.36 4.80 23.72
C ASN A 623 17.57 3.62 24.31
N ILE A 624 18.07 3.01 25.40
CA ILE A 624 17.34 1.98 26.16
C ILE A 624 16.28 2.63 27.07
N VAL A 625 16.50 3.89 27.48
CA VAL A 625 15.51 4.69 28.21
C VAL A 625 14.36 5.13 27.30
N VAL A 626 14.60 5.44 26.02
CA VAL A 626 13.52 5.74 25.05
C VAL A 626 12.64 4.51 24.77
N PHE A 627 13.23 3.31 24.69
CA PHE A 627 12.46 2.06 24.54
C PHE A 627 11.68 1.68 25.83
N ASN A 628 12.23 2.00 27.01
CA ASN A 628 11.56 1.79 28.30
C ASN A 628 10.52 2.88 28.65
N LEU A 629 10.59 4.08 28.08
CA LEU A 629 9.58 5.14 28.27
C LEU A 629 8.36 4.94 27.37
N ILE A 630 8.55 4.39 26.16
CA ILE A 630 7.44 4.07 25.26
C ILE A 630 6.65 2.85 25.74
N THR A 631 7.28 1.93 26.50
CA THR A 631 6.62 0.74 27.05
C THR A 631 6.00 0.92 28.44
N LYS A 632 6.18 2.09 29.09
CA LYS A 632 5.64 2.36 30.44
C LYS A 632 4.41 3.26 30.51
N ARG A 633 3.81 3.66 29.39
CA ARG A 633 2.51 4.37 29.41
C ARG A 633 1.43 3.59 28.66
N SER A 634 0.43 3.18 29.44
CA SER A 634 -0.79 2.46 29.06
C SER A 634 -0.56 0.97 28.77
N PHE A 635 -1.06 0.00 29.55
CA PHE A 635 -2.42 -0.11 30.07
C PHE A 635 -2.41 -0.89 31.39
N SER A 636 -2.97 -0.27 32.43
CA SER A 636 -3.54 -0.95 33.58
C SER A 636 -5.03 -1.15 33.34
N THR A 637 -5.58 -2.20 33.93
CA THR A 637 -6.99 -2.62 34.01
C THR A 637 -7.64 -3.26 32.79
N SER A 638 -8.06 -4.51 33.02
CA SER A 638 -9.07 -5.30 32.34
C SER A 638 -10.30 -4.48 31.94
N HIS A 639 -10.36 -4.14 30.66
CA HIS A 639 -11.61 -3.86 29.97
C HIS A 639 -11.63 -4.79 28.76
N VAL A 640 -12.69 -5.60 28.65
CA VAL A 640 -13.06 -6.33 27.43
C VAL A 640 -12.97 -5.32 26.29
N LYS A 641 -11.99 -5.52 25.40
CA LYS A 641 -11.69 -4.54 24.37
C LYS A 641 -12.77 -4.69 23.30
N LYS A 642 -13.77 -3.81 23.32
CA LYS A 642 -14.73 -3.65 22.22
C LYS A 642 -13.98 -3.70 20.90
N MET A 643 -14.44 -4.56 19.97
CA MET A 643 -13.89 -4.61 18.62
C MET A 643 -13.89 -3.21 18.03
N GLY A 644 -12.75 -2.80 17.50
CA GLY A 644 -12.61 -1.46 16.94
C GLY A 644 -13.45 -1.30 15.68
N PHE A 645 -13.82 -0.06 15.33
CA PHE A 645 -14.54 0.26 14.09
C PHE A 645 -13.85 -0.34 12.84
N VAL A 646 -12.51 -0.34 12.80
CA VAL A 646 -11.72 -0.93 11.71
C VAL A 646 -11.94 -2.43 11.57
N GLU A 647 -12.01 -3.15 12.69
CA GLU A 647 -12.21 -4.61 12.72
C GLU A 647 -13.62 -4.95 12.26
N LYS A 648 -14.60 -4.21 12.74
CA LYS A 648 -15.98 -4.28 12.27
C LYS A 648 -16.11 -4.07 10.76
N VAL A 649 -15.45 -3.04 10.21
CA VAL A 649 -15.48 -2.76 8.75
C VAL A 649 -14.84 -3.89 7.96
N ARG A 650 -13.69 -4.43 8.41
CA ARG A 650 -13.04 -5.57 7.75
C ARG A 650 -13.91 -6.82 7.76
N LEU A 651 -14.56 -7.11 8.89
CA LEU A 651 -15.50 -8.24 8.98
C LEU A 651 -16.68 -8.08 8.03
N LEU A 652 -17.23 -6.86 7.93
CA LEU A 652 -18.28 -6.54 6.98
C LEU A 652 -17.83 -6.72 5.53
N ASP A 653 -16.63 -6.29 5.18
CA ASP A 653 -16.11 -6.45 3.82
C ASP A 653 -15.84 -7.92 3.49
N TYR A 654 -15.37 -8.71 4.46
CA TYR A 654 -15.26 -10.16 4.34
C TYR A 654 -16.62 -10.80 4.04
N TRP A 655 -17.66 -10.51 4.84
CA TRP A 655 -19.02 -11.00 4.63
C TRP A 655 -19.67 -10.51 3.32
N LYS A 656 -19.28 -9.32 2.81
CA LYS A 656 -19.78 -8.82 1.52
C LYS A 656 -19.26 -9.60 0.33
N VAL A 657 -18.03 -10.11 0.41
CA VAL A 657 -17.32 -10.77 -0.70
C VAL A 657 -17.50 -12.28 -0.65
N GLN A 658 -17.46 -12.88 0.55
CA GLN A 658 -17.47 -14.33 0.72
C GLN A 658 -18.87 -14.87 1.02
N ASP A 659 -19.55 -15.35 -0.03
CA ASP A 659 -20.92 -15.85 0.06
C ASP A 659 -21.07 -17.05 1.02
N SER A 660 -20.09 -17.97 1.04
CA SER A 660 -20.14 -19.17 1.90
C SER A 660 -20.02 -18.84 3.39
N ALA A 661 -19.16 -17.90 3.75
CA ALA A 661 -18.99 -17.44 5.12
C ALA A 661 -20.22 -16.67 5.62
N LEU A 662 -20.84 -15.88 4.75
CA LEU A 662 -22.08 -15.21 5.09
C LEU A 662 -23.25 -16.19 5.26
N GLN A 663 -23.29 -17.24 4.44
CA GLN A 663 -24.31 -18.28 4.51
C GLN A 663 -24.24 -19.08 5.83
N SER A 664 -23.05 -19.39 6.33
CA SER A 664 -22.89 -20.06 7.63
C SER A 664 -23.32 -19.21 8.82
N GLU A 665 -23.21 -17.88 8.71
CA GLU A 665 -23.55 -16.94 9.78
C GLU A 665 -25.05 -16.55 9.81
N PHE A 666 -25.79 -16.85 8.73
CA PHE A 666 -27.20 -16.46 8.62
C PHE A 666 -28.10 -16.99 9.76
N PRO A 667 -27.97 -18.23 10.26
CA PRO A 667 -28.77 -18.71 11.38
C PRO A 667 -28.50 -18.01 12.72
N ARG A 668 -27.33 -17.35 12.86
CA ARG A 668 -26.93 -16.60 14.07
C ARG A 668 -27.29 -15.11 13.97
N SER A 669 -27.90 -14.69 12.87
CA SER A 669 -28.13 -13.29 12.56
C SER A 669 -29.29 -12.65 13.32
N ARG A 670 -29.25 -11.31 13.40
CA ARG A 670 -30.39 -10.46 13.73
C ARG A 670 -31.05 -9.99 12.44
N LEU A 671 -32.37 -9.93 12.42
CA LEU A 671 -33.15 -9.63 11.22
C LEU A 671 -34.11 -8.47 11.47
N VAL A 672 -34.19 -7.56 10.50
CA VAL A 672 -35.21 -6.52 10.41
C VAL A 672 -36.17 -6.90 9.28
N LEU A 673 -37.46 -6.85 9.56
CA LEU A 673 -38.50 -7.30 8.64
C LEU A 673 -39.15 -6.13 7.89
N MET A 674 -39.29 -6.31 6.58
CA MET A 674 -40.13 -5.49 5.72
C MET A 674 -41.12 -6.38 4.96
N VAL A 675 -42.41 -6.04 5.03
CA VAL A 675 -43.48 -6.75 4.29
C VAL A 675 -44.20 -5.76 3.39
N ASP A 676 -44.31 -6.07 2.10
CA ASP A 676 -44.95 -5.19 1.09
C ASP A 676 -44.43 -3.74 1.13
N ARG A 677 -43.10 -3.58 1.24
CA ARG A 677 -42.43 -2.26 1.39
C ARG A 677 -42.86 -1.47 2.63
N ARG A 678 -43.39 -2.13 3.67
CA ARG A 678 -43.66 -1.54 4.97
C ARG A 678 -42.72 -2.14 6.01
N LEU A 679 -42.04 -1.27 6.73
CA LEU A 679 -41.05 -1.63 7.74
C LEU A 679 -41.74 -1.93 9.06
N LEU A 680 -41.32 -3.00 9.74
CA LEU A 680 -41.73 -3.26 11.12
C LEU A 680 -41.00 -2.30 12.08
N VAL A 681 -41.77 -1.45 12.76
CA VAL A 681 -41.27 -0.50 13.76
C VAL A 681 -41.90 -0.75 15.12
N THR A 682 -41.24 -0.30 16.18
CA THR A 682 -41.73 -0.43 17.56
C THR A 682 -43.11 0.19 17.72
N LYS A 683 -44.01 -0.52 18.41
CA LYS A 683 -45.36 -0.05 18.73
C LYS A 683 -45.37 0.65 20.10
N ASP A 684 -46.09 1.76 20.22
CA ASP A 684 -46.37 2.47 21.48
C ASP A 684 -45.12 2.92 22.30
N ALA A 685 -43.95 3.02 21.65
CA ALA A 685 -42.73 3.54 22.26
C ALA A 685 -42.59 5.06 22.03
N PRO A 686 -41.96 5.81 22.97
CA PRO A 686 -41.73 7.25 22.80
C PRO A 686 -40.79 7.57 21.61
N GLU A 687 -40.06 6.58 21.11
CA GLU A 687 -39.15 6.71 19.96
C GLU A 687 -39.41 5.59 18.94
N VAL A 688 -39.64 5.96 17.68
CA VAL A 688 -39.79 5.01 16.58
C VAL A 688 -38.43 4.38 16.27
N ARG A 689 -38.34 3.06 16.39
CA ARG A 689 -37.12 2.28 16.09
C ARG A 689 -37.44 1.05 15.24
N MET A 690 -36.44 0.55 14.51
CA MET A 690 -36.56 -0.75 13.84
C MET A 690 -36.64 -1.87 14.88
N VAL A 691 -37.51 -2.86 14.64
CA VAL A 691 -37.59 -4.05 15.48
C VAL A 691 -36.64 -5.11 14.95
N GLU A 692 -35.74 -5.58 15.81
CA GLU A 692 -34.74 -6.61 15.49
C GLU A 692 -35.17 -7.94 16.11
N HIS A 693 -35.24 -9.00 15.30
CA HIS A 693 -35.57 -10.36 15.75
C HIS A 693 -34.40 -11.32 15.57
N SER A 694 -34.33 -12.37 16.39
CA SER A 694 -33.45 -13.50 16.14
C SER A 694 -33.98 -14.34 14.96
N TYR A 695 -33.10 -15.01 14.22
CA TYR A 695 -33.48 -15.90 13.12
C TYR A 695 -34.50 -16.97 13.54
N GLY A 696 -34.30 -17.61 14.70
CA GLY A 696 -35.19 -18.66 15.20
C GLY A 696 -36.61 -18.15 15.45
N ASP A 697 -36.74 -17.06 16.22
CA ASP A 697 -38.02 -16.46 16.58
C ASP A 697 -38.79 -15.99 15.34
N LEU A 698 -38.08 -15.32 14.42
CA LEU A 698 -38.70 -14.80 13.20
C LEU A 698 -39.17 -15.94 12.28
N LYS A 699 -38.38 -17.01 12.16
CA LYS A 699 -38.74 -18.19 11.34
C LYS A 699 -39.94 -18.93 11.89
N GLN A 700 -40.04 -19.09 13.21
CA GLN A 700 -41.20 -19.70 13.84
C GLN A 700 -42.45 -18.86 13.61
N LEU A 701 -42.40 -17.57 13.92
CA LEU A 701 -43.55 -16.67 13.80
C LEU A 701 -44.00 -16.49 12.36
N LEU A 702 -43.09 -16.28 11.40
CA LEU A 702 -43.49 -16.16 9.99
C LEU A 702 -44.07 -17.47 9.44
N GLY A 703 -43.59 -18.62 9.91
CA GLY A 703 -44.12 -19.93 9.56
C GLY A 703 -45.59 -20.14 9.94
N GLU A 704 -46.03 -19.60 11.08
CA GLU A 704 -47.44 -19.62 11.51
C GLU A 704 -48.38 -18.88 10.54
N TYR A 705 -47.86 -17.86 9.85
CA TYR A 705 -48.57 -17.08 8.84
C TYR A 705 -48.30 -17.54 7.40
N GLY A 706 -47.59 -18.67 7.22
CA GLY A 706 -47.25 -19.22 5.90
C GLY A 706 -46.22 -18.40 5.11
N LEU A 707 -45.50 -17.48 5.77
CA LEU A 707 -44.46 -16.67 5.17
C LEU A 707 -43.10 -17.33 5.36
N GLN A 708 -42.30 -17.39 4.29
CA GLN A 708 -40.95 -17.95 4.32
C GLN A 708 -39.93 -16.89 3.93
N PHE A 709 -38.73 -17.00 4.50
CA PHE A 709 -37.60 -16.17 4.11
C PHE A 709 -36.31 -16.96 4.06
N ASP A 710 -35.40 -16.48 3.22
CA ASP A 710 -34.12 -17.09 2.95
C ASP A 710 -33.06 -15.99 2.72
N LEU A 711 -31.88 -16.39 2.27
CA LEU A 711 -30.83 -15.45 1.89
C LEU A 711 -31.11 -14.73 0.56
N SER A 712 -32.02 -15.27 -0.27
CA SER A 712 -32.34 -14.68 -1.57
C SER A 712 -33.12 -13.37 -1.42
N ASN A 713 -33.98 -13.27 -0.40
CA ASN A 713 -34.79 -12.11 -0.08
C ASN A 713 -34.25 -11.28 1.11
N SER A 714 -33.02 -11.57 1.54
CA SER A 714 -32.32 -10.85 2.61
C SER A 714 -31.09 -10.10 2.10
N CYS A 715 -30.71 -9.01 2.77
CA CYS A 715 -29.50 -8.23 2.47
C CYS A 715 -28.73 -7.88 3.74
N LEU A 716 -27.39 -7.80 3.65
CA LEU A 716 -26.53 -7.53 4.79
C LEU A 716 -26.48 -6.01 5.09
N LEU A 717 -26.94 -5.62 6.28
CA LEU A 717 -27.03 -4.21 6.70
C LEU A 717 -25.82 -3.78 7.53
N ASP A 718 -25.49 -4.53 8.58
CA ASP A 718 -24.41 -4.16 9.51
C ASP A 718 -23.90 -5.37 10.31
N ALA A 719 -22.90 -5.16 11.15
CA ALA A 719 -22.44 -6.09 12.16
C ALA A 719 -22.73 -5.48 13.55
N LEU A 720 -23.48 -6.18 14.39
CA LEU A 720 -23.83 -5.75 15.75
C LEU A 720 -22.85 -6.32 16.76
N GLU A 721 -22.54 -5.54 17.79
CA GLU A 721 -21.72 -5.96 18.92
C GLU A 721 -22.56 -6.91 19.81
N ALA A 722 -22.14 -8.17 19.98
CA ALA A 722 -22.58 -9.02 21.09
C ALA A 722 -21.47 -9.14 22.13
N GLU A 723 -21.76 -9.75 23.29
CA GLU A 723 -20.86 -9.78 24.45
C GLU A 723 -19.48 -10.41 24.17
N THR A 724 -19.40 -11.32 23.18
CA THR A 724 -18.18 -12.07 22.84
C THR A 724 -17.80 -12.07 21.36
N ASP A 725 -18.75 -11.79 20.45
CA ASP A 725 -18.54 -11.84 18.99
C ASP A 725 -19.45 -10.85 18.25
N MET A 726 -19.19 -10.59 16.98
CA MET A 726 -20.03 -9.74 16.13
C MET A 726 -21.08 -10.58 15.40
N ILE A 727 -22.35 -10.18 15.48
CA ILE A 727 -23.45 -10.86 14.79
C ILE A 727 -23.90 -10.07 13.56
N PRO A 728 -24.16 -10.70 12.41
CA PRO A 728 -24.65 -9.99 11.24
C PRO A 728 -26.08 -9.53 11.44
N LEU A 729 -26.36 -8.29 11.00
CA LEU A 729 -27.70 -7.72 10.88
C LEU A 729 -28.15 -7.79 9.42
N PHE A 730 -29.23 -8.52 9.17
CA PHE A 730 -29.87 -8.63 7.87
C PHE A 730 -31.18 -7.84 7.81
N GLY A 731 -31.48 -7.30 6.63
CA GLY A 731 -32.79 -6.79 6.27
C GLY A 731 -33.48 -7.79 5.35
N THR A 732 -34.63 -8.30 5.75
CA THR A 732 -35.41 -9.30 4.99
C THR A 732 -36.68 -8.67 4.44
N SER A 733 -36.83 -8.71 3.13
CA SER A 733 -37.99 -8.13 2.43
C SER A 733 -38.87 -9.24 1.87
N ILE A 734 -40.11 -9.31 2.32
CA ILE A 734 -41.08 -10.33 1.89
C ILE A 734 -42.26 -9.62 1.21
N GLU A 735 -42.76 -10.22 0.13
CA GLU A 735 -44.02 -9.82 -0.48
C GLU A 735 -45.11 -10.80 -0.04
N ALA A 736 -46.19 -10.27 0.53
CA ALA A 736 -47.33 -11.08 0.94
C ALA A 736 -48.30 -11.21 -0.23
N ALA A 737 -48.67 -12.43 -0.60
CA ALA A 737 -49.69 -12.66 -1.62
C ALA A 737 -51.04 -12.08 -1.18
N ASP A 738 -51.81 -11.56 -2.15
CA ASP A 738 -53.18 -11.14 -1.87
C ASP A 738 -54.07 -12.39 -1.71
N PRO A 739 -54.92 -12.45 -0.68
CA PRO A 739 -55.87 -13.54 -0.54
C PRO A 739 -56.87 -13.52 -1.71
N PRO A 740 -57.44 -14.67 -2.11
CA PRO A 740 -58.51 -14.73 -3.12
C PRO A 740 -59.66 -13.79 -2.75
N GLU A 741 -60.34 -13.21 -3.76
CA GLU A 741 -61.42 -12.23 -3.57
C GLU A 741 -62.55 -12.73 -2.64
N ASP A 742 -62.79 -14.05 -2.61
CA ASP A 742 -63.81 -14.71 -1.78
C ASP A 742 -63.35 -15.02 -0.34
N SER A 743 -62.13 -14.64 0.05
CA SER A 743 -61.59 -14.92 1.38
C SER A 743 -62.20 -14.00 2.45
N PRO A 744 -62.67 -14.55 3.60
CA PRO A 744 -63.14 -13.74 4.72
C PRO A 744 -62.00 -12.99 5.45
N ILE A 745 -60.74 -13.24 5.09
CA ILE A 745 -59.56 -12.72 5.76
C ILE A 745 -58.98 -11.55 4.95
N SER A 746 -58.98 -10.35 5.53
CA SER A 746 -58.31 -9.19 4.94
C SER A 746 -56.81 -9.22 5.20
N LYS A 747 -56.01 -9.05 4.13
CA LYS A 747 -54.54 -8.90 4.21
C LYS A 747 -54.09 -7.85 5.22
N LYS A 748 -54.82 -6.72 5.31
CA LYS A 748 -54.52 -5.63 6.25
C LYS A 748 -54.68 -6.08 7.71
N GLU A 749 -55.66 -6.93 7.99
CA GLU A 749 -55.88 -7.47 9.34
C GLU A 749 -54.83 -8.50 9.71
N VAL A 750 -54.44 -9.38 8.77
CA VAL A 750 -53.33 -10.34 8.98
C VAL A 750 -52.02 -9.61 9.28
N LEU A 751 -51.67 -8.59 8.48
CA LEU A 751 -50.47 -7.79 8.73
C LEU A 751 -50.52 -7.04 10.07
N ARG A 752 -51.72 -6.60 10.50
CA ARG A 752 -51.92 -5.98 11.81
C ARG A 752 -51.68 -6.98 12.94
N GLN A 753 -52.20 -8.21 12.82
CA GLN A 753 -51.99 -9.28 13.78
C GLN A 753 -50.52 -9.71 13.83
N LEU A 754 -49.90 -9.93 12.67
CA LEU A 754 -48.48 -10.26 12.55
C LEU A 754 -47.59 -9.18 13.20
N GLY A 755 -47.88 -7.90 12.92
CA GLY A 755 -47.17 -6.79 13.56
C GLY A 755 -47.28 -6.84 15.08
N ASN A 756 -48.48 -7.06 15.61
CA ASN A 756 -48.69 -7.18 17.06
C ASN A 756 -47.94 -8.38 17.66
N SER A 757 -47.95 -9.55 17.00
CA SER A 757 -47.23 -10.75 17.44
C SER A 757 -45.72 -10.55 17.46
N LEU A 758 -45.19 -9.74 16.54
CA LEU A 758 -43.78 -9.34 16.49
C LEU A 758 -43.45 -8.14 17.39
N GLY A 759 -44.40 -7.63 18.19
CA GLY A 759 -44.17 -6.50 19.09
C GLY A 759 -44.01 -5.14 18.39
N GLY A 760 -44.54 -5.00 17.17
CA GLY A 760 -44.38 -3.82 16.34
C GLY A 760 -45.62 -3.42 15.55
N SER A 761 -45.46 -2.46 14.65
CA SER A 761 -46.45 -2.05 13.67
C SER A 761 -45.78 -1.77 12.33
N PHE A 762 -46.46 -2.08 11.23
CA PHE A 762 -45.92 -1.84 9.90
C PHE A 762 -46.16 -0.40 9.45
N THR A 763 -45.07 0.32 9.18
CA THR A 763 -45.08 1.73 8.76
C THR A 763 -44.43 1.89 7.38
N ASP A 764 -44.91 2.86 6.60
CA ASP A 764 -44.28 3.22 5.33
C ASP A 764 -42.84 3.70 5.53
N ILE A 765 -41.93 3.30 4.63
CA ILE A 765 -40.50 3.62 4.72
C ILE A 765 -40.27 5.13 4.80
N ARG A 766 -41.04 5.95 4.06
CA ARG A 766 -40.93 7.42 4.12
C ARG A 766 -41.25 7.94 5.50
N MET A 767 -42.35 7.50 6.09
CA MET A 767 -42.72 7.93 7.44
C MET A 767 -41.75 7.42 8.49
N ALA A 768 -41.24 6.20 8.34
CA ALA A 768 -40.20 5.66 9.21
C ALA A 768 -38.91 6.50 9.13
N MET A 769 -38.42 6.82 7.93
CA MET A 769 -37.24 7.68 7.71
C MET A 769 -37.41 9.07 8.34
N LEU A 770 -38.60 9.64 8.26
CA LEU A 770 -38.91 10.99 8.77
C LEU A 770 -39.07 11.03 10.31
N THR A 771 -39.53 9.96 10.93
CA THR A 771 -39.89 9.93 12.36
C THR A 771 -38.84 9.24 13.25
N MET A 772 -38.00 8.36 12.69
CA MET A 772 -36.87 7.77 13.42
C MET A 772 -35.89 8.84 13.86
N LYS A 773 -35.64 8.93 15.17
CA LYS A 773 -34.76 9.94 15.77
C LYS A 773 -33.29 9.59 15.65
N GLU A 774 -32.93 8.31 15.73
CA GLU A 774 -31.55 7.84 15.64
C GLU A 774 -31.06 7.81 14.19
N GLU A 775 -29.95 8.52 13.91
CA GLU A 775 -29.38 8.61 12.56
C GLU A 775 -28.89 7.27 12.03
N ARG A 776 -28.24 6.48 12.88
CA ARG A 776 -27.77 5.14 12.53
C ARG A 776 -28.90 4.27 11.99
N GLN A 777 -30.06 4.27 12.64
CA GLN A 777 -31.21 3.49 12.19
C GLN A 777 -31.78 3.99 10.86
N ARG A 778 -31.85 5.32 10.65
CA ARG A 778 -32.23 5.90 9.35
C ARG A 778 -31.27 5.47 8.23
N ASN A 779 -29.97 5.51 8.50
CA ASN A 779 -28.95 5.13 7.51
C ASN A 779 -29.02 3.63 7.18
N LEU A 780 -29.30 2.78 8.17
CA LEU A 780 -29.52 1.35 7.95
C LEU A 780 -30.80 1.07 7.16
N LEU A 781 -31.89 1.78 7.44
CA LEU A 781 -33.13 1.68 6.67
C LEU A 781 -32.95 2.15 5.22
N ALA A 782 -32.22 3.25 5.02
CA ALA A 782 -31.86 3.73 3.70
C ALA A 782 -31.04 2.70 2.92
N LYS A 783 -30.02 2.13 3.56
CA LYS A 783 -29.24 1.04 2.99
C LYS A 783 -30.10 -0.18 2.64
N PHE A 784 -30.99 -0.59 3.54
CA PHE A 784 -31.88 -1.73 3.32
C PHE A 784 -32.73 -1.53 2.06
N GLN A 785 -33.45 -0.42 1.98
CA GLN A 785 -34.30 -0.12 0.83
C GLN A 785 -33.50 0.02 -0.47
N SER A 786 -32.33 0.67 -0.42
CA SER A 786 -31.46 0.85 -1.59
C SER A 786 -30.91 -0.47 -2.12
N LEU A 787 -30.44 -1.36 -1.24
CA LEU A 787 -29.92 -2.68 -1.64
C LEU A 787 -31.03 -3.58 -2.18
N THR A 788 -32.20 -3.60 -1.53
CA THR A 788 -33.36 -4.38 -2.00
C THR A 788 -33.84 -3.90 -3.36
N LYS A 789 -33.98 -2.57 -3.56
CA LYS A 789 -34.37 -2.00 -4.87
C LYS A 789 -33.33 -2.32 -5.93
N TRP A 790 -32.05 -2.11 -5.63
CA TRP A 790 -30.96 -2.38 -6.56
C TRP A 790 -30.92 -3.85 -7.00
N ALA A 791 -31.04 -4.78 -6.04
CA ALA A 791 -31.05 -6.21 -6.34
C ALA A 791 -32.26 -6.62 -7.19
N ALA A 792 -33.42 -5.98 -7.01
CA ALA A 792 -34.61 -6.23 -7.82
C ALA A 792 -34.47 -5.72 -9.27
N THR A 793 -33.80 -4.56 -9.45
CA THR A 793 -33.62 -3.90 -10.75
C THR A 793 -32.47 -4.48 -11.58
N TYR A 794 -31.31 -4.74 -10.99
CA TYR A 794 -30.09 -5.16 -11.70
C TYR A 794 -30.03 -6.68 -11.89
N ARG A 795 -30.81 -7.20 -12.86
CA ARG A 795 -30.87 -8.64 -13.19
C ARG A 795 -30.02 -9.05 -14.40
N ARG A 796 -29.70 -8.11 -15.28
CA ARG A 796 -28.93 -8.35 -16.52
C ARG A 796 -27.80 -7.33 -16.68
N CYS A 797 -26.72 -7.77 -17.32
CA CYS A 797 -25.50 -7.00 -17.53
C CYS A 797 -25.73 -5.87 -18.53
N PRO A 798 -25.51 -4.58 -18.16
CA PRO A 798 -25.61 -3.46 -19.10
C PRO A 798 -24.68 -3.54 -20.31
N LYS A 799 -23.54 -4.26 -20.21
CA LYS A 799 -22.56 -4.40 -21.30
C LYS A 799 -22.94 -5.46 -22.34
N CYS A 800 -23.39 -6.65 -21.90
CA CYS A 800 -23.59 -7.80 -22.78
C CYS A 800 -24.97 -8.48 -22.65
N ALA A 801 -25.89 -7.90 -21.88
CA ALA A 801 -27.24 -8.41 -21.60
C ALA A 801 -27.34 -9.78 -20.89
N ALA A 802 -26.22 -10.47 -20.61
CA ALA A 802 -26.20 -11.73 -19.87
C ALA A 802 -26.69 -11.58 -18.41
N ALA A 803 -27.12 -12.67 -17.79
CA ALA A 803 -27.60 -12.67 -16.41
C ALA A 803 -26.53 -12.18 -15.42
N LEU A 804 -26.98 -11.46 -14.39
CA LEU A 804 -26.13 -11.08 -13.25
C LEU A 804 -26.35 -12.07 -12.10
N LYS A 805 -25.27 -12.65 -11.59
CA LYS A 805 -25.26 -13.40 -10.34
C LYS A 805 -25.11 -12.40 -9.18
N MET A 806 -26.18 -12.24 -8.42
CA MET A 806 -26.19 -11.38 -7.23
C MET A 806 -25.38 -12.03 -6.10
N ARG A 807 -24.52 -11.28 -5.42
CA ARG A 807 -23.86 -11.75 -4.19
C ARG A 807 -24.89 -11.98 -3.09
N THR A 808 -24.62 -12.90 -2.18
CA THR A 808 -25.50 -13.21 -1.04
C THR A 808 -25.74 -11.98 -0.16
N SER A 809 -24.72 -11.14 0.00
CA SER A 809 -24.81 -9.89 0.76
C SER A 809 -25.66 -8.78 0.09
N LYS A 810 -26.02 -8.94 -1.18
CA LYS A 810 -26.62 -7.91 -2.08
C LYS A 810 -25.76 -6.66 -2.29
N SER A 811 -24.49 -6.69 -1.89
CA SER A 811 -23.57 -5.56 -2.03
C SER A 811 -22.95 -5.43 -3.43
N GLY A 812 -23.19 -6.38 -4.32
CA GLY A 812 -22.66 -6.39 -5.67
C GLY A 812 -23.21 -7.57 -6.48
N ALA A 813 -22.99 -7.54 -7.79
CA ALA A 813 -23.46 -8.55 -8.73
C ALA A 813 -22.42 -8.73 -9.83
N GLU A 814 -22.22 -9.98 -10.24
CA GLU A 814 -21.20 -10.35 -11.23
C GLU A 814 -21.88 -10.90 -12.48
N CYS A 815 -21.44 -10.45 -13.66
CA CYS A 815 -21.92 -11.00 -14.91
C CYS A 815 -21.34 -12.39 -15.16
N VAL A 816 -22.20 -13.38 -15.39
CA VAL A 816 -21.80 -14.78 -15.65
C VAL A 816 -21.01 -14.97 -16.95
N THR A 817 -21.06 -14.01 -17.87
CA THR A 817 -20.40 -14.10 -19.19
C THR A 817 -19.15 -13.23 -19.26
N CYS A 818 -19.25 -11.94 -18.93
CA CYS A 818 -18.11 -11.02 -19.08
C CYS A 818 -17.39 -10.71 -17.76
N GLN A 819 -17.77 -11.38 -16.66
CA GLN A 819 -17.16 -11.27 -15.32
C GLN A 819 -17.07 -9.85 -14.75
N ARG A 820 -17.85 -8.90 -15.30
CA ARG A 820 -17.89 -7.53 -14.81
C ARG A 820 -18.73 -7.47 -13.55
N VAL A 821 -18.18 -6.84 -12.51
CA VAL A 821 -18.86 -6.61 -11.24
C VAL A 821 -19.54 -5.24 -11.27
N TYR A 822 -20.81 -5.21 -10.87
CA TYR A 822 -21.61 -4.01 -10.67
C TYR A 822 -21.91 -3.86 -9.19
N TYR A 823 -21.85 -2.62 -8.71
CA TYR A 823 -22.14 -2.25 -7.32
C TYR A 823 -23.38 -1.36 -7.26
N PRO A 824 -24.10 -1.31 -6.13
CA PRO A 824 -25.17 -0.34 -5.90
C PRO A 824 -24.69 1.09 -6.11
N THR A 825 -25.46 1.85 -6.89
CA THR A 825 -25.22 3.27 -7.17
C THR A 825 -26.26 4.14 -6.46
N PHE A 826 -25.90 5.36 -6.14
CA PHE A 826 -26.83 6.38 -5.65
C PHE A 826 -26.70 7.67 -6.46
N SER A 827 -27.78 8.42 -6.57
CA SER A 827 -27.80 9.72 -7.26
C SER A 827 -27.44 10.85 -6.29
N PRO A 828 -26.42 11.67 -6.56
CA PRO A 828 -26.10 12.84 -5.74
C PRO A 828 -27.18 13.91 -5.88
N VAL A 829 -27.62 14.46 -4.74
CA VAL A 829 -28.65 15.50 -4.66
C VAL A 829 -28.10 16.66 -3.83
N SER A 830 -28.19 17.87 -4.38
CA SER A 830 -27.91 19.09 -3.61
C SER A 830 -29.19 19.50 -2.89
N ILE A 831 -29.12 19.78 -1.60
CA ILE A 831 -30.21 20.44 -0.86
C ILE A 831 -29.70 21.74 -0.25
N THR A 832 -30.33 22.85 -0.60
CA THR A 832 -29.82 24.19 -0.30
C THR A 832 -30.83 25.02 0.49
N LEU A 833 -30.42 25.43 1.70
CA LEU A 833 -31.15 26.44 2.47
C LEU A 833 -30.74 27.82 1.98
N ILE A 834 -31.70 28.62 1.51
CA ILE A 834 -31.43 29.95 0.98
C ILE A 834 -31.83 30.97 2.04
N THR A 835 -30.92 31.87 2.37
CA THR A 835 -31.08 32.91 3.40
C THR A 835 -30.90 34.29 2.79
N ASP A 836 -31.49 35.30 3.40
CA ASP A 836 -31.21 36.68 3.04
C ASP A 836 -29.86 37.16 3.61
N PRO A 837 -29.29 38.29 3.14
CA PRO A 837 -28.02 38.81 3.66
C PRO A 837 -28.06 39.13 5.16
N THR A 838 -29.21 39.47 5.74
CA THR A 838 -29.32 39.73 7.19
C THR A 838 -29.46 38.47 8.04
N ASN A 839 -29.65 37.31 7.39
CA ASN A 839 -29.85 36.00 8.01
C ASN A 839 -31.10 35.92 8.93
N GLU A 840 -32.14 36.71 8.62
CA GLU A 840 -33.41 36.79 9.36
C GLU A 840 -34.60 36.22 8.57
N HIS A 841 -34.43 35.97 7.27
CA HIS A 841 -35.41 35.33 6.41
C HIS A 841 -34.80 34.12 5.67
N ALA A 842 -35.61 33.08 5.49
CA ALA A 842 -35.26 31.92 4.68
C ALA A 842 -36.29 31.70 3.58
N LEU A 843 -35.83 31.41 2.38
CA LEU A 843 -36.67 31.04 1.25
C LEU A 843 -36.91 29.53 1.30
N LEU A 844 -38.17 29.14 1.44
CA LEU A 844 -38.59 27.74 1.48
C LEU A 844 -39.57 27.45 0.34
N VAL A 845 -39.55 26.21 -0.11
CA VAL A 845 -40.33 25.73 -1.26
C VAL A 845 -41.26 24.59 -0.88
N ARG A 846 -42.30 24.39 -1.68
CA ARG A 846 -43.24 23.29 -1.56
C ARG A 846 -43.32 22.54 -2.88
N HIS A 847 -42.95 21.26 -2.88
CA HIS A 847 -43.05 20.40 -4.06
C HIS A 847 -44.50 20.01 -4.35
N ARG A 848 -44.79 19.84 -5.64
CA ARG A 848 -46.08 19.37 -6.11
C ARG A 848 -46.33 17.94 -5.61
N GLY A 849 -47.49 17.68 -5.00
CA GLY A 849 -47.84 16.38 -4.42
C GLY A 849 -47.27 16.11 -3.01
N SER A 850 -46.59 17.08 -2.41
CA SER A 850 -46.23 17.03 -0.98
C SER A 850 -47.45 17.22 -0.07
N ALA A 851 -47.32 16.84 1.21
CA ALA A 851 -48.34 17.05 2.21
C ALA A 851 -48.63 18.56 2.40
N GLY A 852 -49.90 18.93 2.53
CA GLY A 852 -50.33 20.33 2.64
C GLY A 852 -49.67 21.08 3.80
N GLY A 853 -49.19 22.30 3.56
CA GLY A 853 -48.61 23.15 4.61
C GLY A 853 -47.19 22.77 5.07
N VAL A 854 -46.50 21.85 4.38
CA VAL A 854 -45.09 21.51 4.63
C VAL A 854 -44.18 22.23 3.63
N PHE A 855 -43.23 23.03 4.12
CA PHE A 855 -42.23 23.71 3.28
C PHE A 855 -40.81 23.25 3.63
N THR A 856 -39.96 23.11 2.62
CA THR A 856 -38.60 22.57 2.71
C THR A 856 -37.58 23.46 1.99
N ALA A 857 -36.30 23.15 2.17
CA ALA A 857 -35.21 23.70 1.38
C ALA A 857 -35.27 23.21 -0.09
N VAL A 858 -34.72 23.99 -1.02
CA VAL A 858 -34.64 23.64 -2.45
C VAL A 858 -33.72 22.45 -2.63
N ALA A 859 -34.12 21.44 -3.41
CA ALA A 859 -33.28 20.28 -3.67
C ALA A 859 -33.43 19.76 -5.08
N GLY A 860 -32.34 19.25 -5.65
CA GLY A 860 -32.34 18.62 -6.97
C GLY A 860 -31.06 17.83 -7.29
N PHE A 861 -31.10 17.10 -8.40
CA PHE A 861 -30.08 16.10 -8.77
C PHE A 861 -28.89 16.76 -9.48
N ALA A 862 -27.67 16.30 -9.21
CA ALA A 862 -26.51 16.78 -9.96
C ALA A 862 -26.45 16.15 -11.36
N HIS A 863 -26.16 16.97 -12.39
CA HIS A 863 -25.86 16.46 -13.71
C HIS A 863 -24.42 15.96 -13.82
N THR A 864 -24.15 15.16 -14.85
CA THR A 864 -22.80 14.67 -15.13
C THR A 864 -21.85 15.83 -15.42
N GLY A 865 -20.77 15.93 -14.65
CA GLY A 865 -19.76 16.98 -14.80
C GLY A 865 -19.97 18.19 -13.88
N GLU A 866 -21.09 18.27 -13.16
CA GLU A 866 -21.34 19.35 -12.19
C GLU A 866 -20.70 19.06 -10.83
N SER A 867 -20.11 20.08 -10.22
CA SER A 867 -19.87 20.10 -8.77
C SER A 867 -21.18 20.26 -8.00
N MET A 868 -21.23 19.84 -6.73
CA MET A 868 -22.44 19.98 -5.91
C MET A 868 -22.85 21.45 -5.70
N THR A 869 -21.89 22.36 -5.72
CA THR A 869 -22.13 23.81 -5.66
C THR A 869 -22.69 24.38 -6.96
N GLU A 870 -22.27 23.86 -8.11
CA GLU A 870 -22.86 24.23 -9.41
C GLU A 870 -24.27 23.68 -9.55
N CYS A 871 -24.47 22.42 -9.14
CA CYS A 871 -25.80 21.84 -9.01
C CYS A 871 -26.68 22.71 -8.11
N ALA A 872 -26.22 23.08 -6.91
CA ALA A 872 -26.96 23.99 -6.04
C ALA A 872 -27.35 25.31 -6.74
N ARG A 873 -26.40 25.95 -7.45
CA ARG A 873 -26.66 27.19 -8.17
C ARG A 873 -27.70 27.01 -9.29
N ARG A 874 -27.56 25.95 -10.09
CA ARG A 874 -28.47 25.62 -11.18
C ARG A 874 -29.86 25.33 -10.67
N GLU A 875 -29.99 24.45 -9.68
CA GLU A 875 -31.29 24.06 -9.10
C GLU A 875 -32.03 25.28 -8.52
N ILE A 876 -31.33 26.21 -7.87
CA ILE A 876 -31.95 27.46 -7.38
C ILE A 876 -32.46 28.33 -8.54
N ALA A 877 -31.65 28.45 -9.60
CA ALA A 877 -32.00 29.22 -10.78
C ALA A 877 -33.16 28.58 -11.56
N GLU A 878 -33.21 27.25 -11.68
CA GLU A 878 -34.24 26.50 -12.41
C GLU A 878 -35.58 26.46 -11.64
N GLU A 879 -35.52 26.18 -10.34
CA GLU A 879 -36.73 25.95 -9.53
C GLU A 879 -37.39 27.24 -9.03
N VAL A 880 -36.58 28.24 -8.69
CA VAL A 880 -37.05 29.45 -8.00
C VAL A 880 -36.75 30.73 -8.80
N GLY A 881 -35.90 30.66 -9.82
CA GLY A 881 -35.62 31.78 -10.72
C GLY A 881 -34.83 32.93 -10.08
N ILE A 882 -34.00 32.65 -9.08
CA ILE A 882 -33.19 33.66 -8.38
C ILE A 882 -31.69 33.39 -8.50
N GLU A 883 -30.91 34.46 -8.49
CA GLU A 883 -29.45 34.43 -8.48
C GLU A 883 -28.90 34.41 -7.04
N VAL A 884 -27.82 33.67 -6.84
CA VAL A 884 -27.14 33.50 -5.55
C VAL A 884 -25.66 33.82 -5.67
N ASP A 885 -25.15 34.65 -4.76
CA ASP A 885 -23.75 35.10 -4.79
C ASP A 885 -22.80 34.04 -4.21
N SER A 886 -23.09 33.60 -2.98
CA SER A 886 -22.27 32.66 -2.23
C SER A 886 -23.04 31.38 -1.93
N ILE A 887 -22.48 30.24 -2.31
CA ILE A 887 -22.95 28.91 -1.92
C ILE A 887 -21.87 28.26 -1.08
N ARG A 888 -22.25 27.78 0.11
CA ARG A 888 -21.35 27.11 1.04
C ARG A 888 -21.89 25.74 1.39
N SER A 889 -21.07 24.70 1.24
CA SER A 889 -21.40 23.36 1.70
C SER A 889 -21.43 23.31 3.23
N LEU A 890 -22.41 22.60 3.78
CA LEU A 890 -22.49 22.25 5.19
C LEU A 890 -21.90 20.86 5.40
N ASP A 891 -21.28 20.61 6.56
CA ASP A 891 -20.78 19.28 6.94
C ASP A 891 -21.95 18.36 7.37
N MET A 892 -22.91 18.20 6.45
CA MET A 892 -24.14 17.46 6.64
C MET A 892 -24.50 16.75 5.34
N SER A 893 -24.71 15.44 5.43
CA SER A 893 -25.25 14.64 4.34
C SER A 893 -26.21 13.59 4.88
N GLN A 894 -27.15 13.14 4.04
CA GLN A 894 -28.12 12.13 4.43
C GLN A 894 -28.38 11.16 3.28
N PRO A 895 -28.25 9.83 3.49
CA PRO A 895 -28.76 8.85 2.54
C PRO A 895 -30.29 8.88 2.55
N TRP A 896 -30.87 8.98 1.36
CA TRP A 896 -32.29 9.11 1.16
C TRP A 896 -32.80 8.07 0.15
N PRO A 897 -33.51 7.02 0.59
CA PRO A 897 -33.79 5.85 -0.25
C PRO A 897 -34.86 6.05 -1.34
N MET A 898 -35.56 7.20 -1.39
CA MET A 898 -36.67 7.44 -2.32
C MET A 898 -36.45 8.71 -3.18
N PRO A 899 -36.80 8.73 -4.48
CA PRO A 899 -37.30 7.60 -5.27
C PRO A 899 -36.18 6.66 -5.73
N ASP A 900 -34.98 7.16 -6.04
CA ASP A 900 -33.92 6.42 -6.75
C ASP A 900 -32.63 6.20 -5.96
N SER A 901 -32.72 6.03 -4.63
CA SER A 901 -31.56 5.91 -3.74
C SER A 901 -30.58 7.07 -3.93
N SER A 902 -30.76 8.13 -3.18
CA SER A 902 -30.01 9.37 -3.33
C SER A 902 -29.13 9.65 -2.12
N LEU A 903 -28.10 10.48 -2.32
CA LEU A 903 -27.33 11.07 -1.24
C LEU A 903 -27.57 12.58 -1.25
N MET A 904 -28.27 13.08 -0.23
CA MET A 904 -28.52 14.51 -0.05
C MET A 904 -27.30 15.17 0.59
N ILE A 905 -26.79 16.23 -0.03
CA ILE A 905 -25.63 16.99 0.43
C ILE A 905 -26.09 18.43 0.67
N ALA A 906 -25.92 18.89 1.91
CA ALA A 906 -26.48 20.15 2.36
C ALA A 906 -25.60 21.35 1.98
N HIS A 907 -26.24 22.42 1.51
CA HIS A 907 -25.63 23.70 1.22
C HIS A 907 -26.45 24.83 1.86
N VAL A 908 -25.81 25.97 2.03
CA VAL A 908 -26.48 27.24 2.32
C VAL A 908 -26.11 28.25 1.25
N ALA A 909 -27.08 29.04 0.82
CA ALA A 909 -26.90 30.09 -0.17
C ALA A 909 -27.44 31.43 0.34
N VAL A 910 -26.89 32.53 -0.18
CA VAL A 910 -27.37 33.88 0.11
C VAL A 910 -27.98 34.47 -1.16
N ALA A 911 -29.20 34.99 -1.04
CA ALA A 911 -29.91 35.68 -2.12
C ALA A 911 -30.60 36.95 -1.58
N ASN A 912 -30.66 38.00 -2.41
CA ASN A 912 -31.41 39.21 -2.04
C ASN A 912 -32.93 38.99 -2.18
N MET A 913 -33.69 39.50 -1.21
CA MET A 913 -35.15 39.33 -1.15
C MET A 913 -35.93 40.15 -2.19
N ASP A 914 -35.31 41.16 -2.80
CA ASP A 914 -35.88 42.01 -3.85
C ASP A 914 -35.97 41.31 -5.22
N GLN A 915 -35.29 40.18 -5.38
CA GLN A 915 -35.38 39.37 -6.60
C GLN A 915 -36.77 38.78 -6.78
N LYS A 916 -37.27 38.79 -8.03
CA LYS A 916 -38.57 38.23 -8.37
C LYS A 916 -38.49 36.70 -8.41
N ILE A 917 -39.16 36.05 -7.46
CA ILE A 917 -39.33 34.60 -7.45
C ILE A 917 -40.16 34.16 -8.68
N SER A 918 -39.62 33.23 -9.46
CA SER A 918 -40.26 32.60 -10.62
C SER A 918 -40.21 31.09 -10.48
N VAL A 919 -41.28 30.50 -9.97
CA VAL A 919 -41.36 29.06 -9.65
C VAL A 919 -41.57 28.22 -10.91
N CYS A 920 -40.86 27.09 -11.01
CA CYS A 920 -41.13 26.06 -12.01
C CYS A 920 -42.44 25.31 -11.67
N PRO A 921 -43.54 25.45 -12.45
CA PRO A 921 -44.85 24.93 -12.08
C PRO A 921 -44.98 23.41 -12.22
N ASP A 922 -44.04 22.76 -12.92
CA ASP A 922 -44.03 21.31 -13.10
C ASP A 922 -43.57 20.58 -11.82
N GLU A 923 -42.61 21.16 -11.10
CA GLU A 923 -41.99 20.54 -9.90
C GLU A 923 -42.45 21.16 -8.58
N LEU A 924 -42.59 22.49 -8.54
CA LEU A 924 -42.94 23.24 -7.34
C LEU A 924 -44.34 23.85 -7.42
N GLU A 925 -45.01 23.86 -6.27
CA GLU A 925 -46.32 24.50 -6.12
C GLU A 925 -46.17 25.98 -5.71
N THR A 926 -45.20 26.28 -4.84
CA THR A 926 -44.93 27.65 -4.37
C THR A 926 -43.55 27.76 -3.71
N ALA A 927 -42.99 28.97 -3.71
CA ALA A 927 -41.75 29.35 -3.02
C ALA A 927 -41.94 30.73 -2.39
N GLN A 928 -41.60 30.88 -1.10
CA GLN A 928 -41.85 32.10 -0.35
C GLN A 928 -40.77 32.36 0.70
N TRP A 929 -40.48 33.64 0.94
CA TRP A 929 -39.63 34.08 2.04
C TRP A 929 -40.39 34.03 3.35
N PHE A 930 -39.82 33.39 4.36
CA PHE A 930 -40.37 33.31 5.70
C PHE A 930 -39.42 33.92 6.71
N SER A 931 -39.98 34.72 7.62
CA SER A 931 -39.21 35.24 8.75
C SER A 931 -38.79 34.10 9.68
N ARG A 932 -37.66 34.30 10.35
CA ARG A 932 -37.13 33.35 11.34
C ARG A 932 -38.12 33.01 12.46
N HIS A 933 -38.99 33.95 12.84
CA HIS A 933 -40.07 33.72 13.80
C HIS A 933 -41.12 32.74 13.26
N GLN A 934 -41.59 32.92 12.03
CA GLN A 934 -42.56 32.01 11.40
C GLN A 934 -41.98 30.60 11.27
N VAL A 935 -40.71 30.49 10.86
CA VAL A 935 -40.03 29.19 10.74
C VAL A 935 -39.86 28.53 12.11
N ARG A 936 -39.58 29.29 13.17
CA ARG A 936 -39.53 28.77 14.55
C ARG A 936 -40.87 28.21 15.01
N GLN A 937 -41.97 28.91 14.72
CA GLN A 937 -43.32 28.44 15.06
C GLN A 937 -43.68 27.13 14.31
N ALA A 938 -43.31 27.04 13.03
CA ALA A 938 -43.51 25.82 12.25
C ALA A 938 -42.64 24.66 12.75
N LEU A 939 -41.40 24.94 13.16
CA LEU A 939 -40.51 23.97 13.81
C LEU A 939 -41.13 23.41 15.12
N GLU A 940 -41.66 24.27 15.99
CA GLU A 940 -42.33 23.86 17.23
C GLU A 940 -43.58 23.03 16.95
N THR A 941 -44.36 23.42 15.94
CA THR A 941 -45.55 22.67 15.49
C THR A 941 -45.17 21.27 15.01
N THR A 942 -44.15 21.14 14.15
CA THR A 942 -43.64 19.83 13.69
C THR A 942 -43.10 18.97 14.84
N LEU A 943 -42.49 19.56 15.86
CA LEU A 943 -42.01 18.81 17.03
C LEU A 943 -43.17 18.25 17.89
N SER A 944 -44.31 18.96 17.94
CA SER A 944 -45.51 18.51 18.64
C SER A 944 -46.32 17.44 17.88
N ASP A 945 -46.28 17.46 16.55
CA ASP A 945 -46.97 16.50 15.67
C ASP A 945 -46.01 15.91 14.62
N PRO A 946 -45.08 15.01 15.03
CA PRO A 946 -44.05 14.48 14.14
C PRO A 946 -44.59 13.55 13.04
N PHE A 947 -45.82 13.05 13.20
CA PHE A 947 -46.50 12.20 12.21
C PHE A 947 -47.37 13.00 11.24
N LEU A 948 -47.43 14.33 11.37
CA LEU A 948 -48.22 15.22 10.52
C LEU A 948 -49.70 14.78 10.45
N LYS A 949 -50.31 14.50 11.61
CA LYS A 949 -51.71 14.04 11.67
C LYS A 949 -52.69 15.17 11.35
N ASN A 950 -52.33 16.41 11.66
CA ASN A 950 -53.21 17.58 11.55
C ASN A 950 -52.90 18.46 10.31
N LEU A 951 -52.70 17.83 9.15
CA LEU A 951 -52.40 18.56 7.91
C LEU A 951 -53.61 19.37 7.39
N PRO A 952 -53.41 20.62 6.94
CA PRO A 952 -54.46 21.44 6.35
C PRO A 952 -54.99 20.84 5.04
N ARG A 953 -56.33 20.85 4.87
CA ARG A 953 -57.02 20.23 3.72
C ARG A 953 -57.43 21.22 2.64
N THR A 954 -57.68 22.47 3.01
CA THR A 954 -58.08 23.63 2.19
C THR A 954 -56.91 24.18 1.37
N LEU A 955 -57.17 24.75 0.19
CA LEU A 955 -56.11 25.20 -0.73
C LEU A 955 -55.33 26.42 -0.21
N ASP A 956 -56.01 27.37 0.42
CA ASP A 956 -55.40 28.59 0.96
C ASP A 956 -54.47 28.27 2.15
N ASP A 957 -54.92 27.39 3.06
CA ASP A 957 -54.12 26.94 4.21
C ASP A 957 -52.95 26.01 3.81
N ARG A 958 -52.88 25.57 2.55
CA ARG A 958 -51.71 24.84 2.04
C ARG A 958 -50.56 25.76 1.64
N GLN A 959 -50.85 27.04 1.39
CA GLN A 959 -49.84 28.03 1.01
C GLN A 959 -49.17 28.69 2.21
N THR A 960 -49.71 28.49 3.41
CA THR A 960 -49.15 28.95 4.68
C THR A 960 -48.17 27.94 5.25
N LEU A 961 -47.09 28.46 5.85
CA LEU A 961 -46.09 27.64 6.55
C LEU A 961 -46.65 27.14 7.88
N HIS A 962 -47.15 25.91 7.91
CA HIS A 962 -47.61 25.25 9.14
C HIS A 962 -46.55 24.30 9.71
N TYR A 963 -45.88 23.57 8.82
CA TYR A 963 -44.94 22.54 9.16
C TYR A 963 -43.66 22.70 8.36
N ILE A 964 -42.56 22.27 8.95
CA ILE A 964 -41.33 21.91 8.24
C ILE A 964 -41.22 20.37 8.19
N PRO A 965 -40.32 19.80 7.37
CA PRO A 965 -40.05 18.37 7.39
C PRO A 965 -39.81 17.84 8.80
N PRO A 966 -40.29 16.62 9.13
CA PRO A 966 -40.01 15.99 10.42
C PRO A 966 -38.52 15.80 10.72
N ALA A 967 -38.19 15.56 11.99
CA ALA A 967 -36.82 15.57 12.51
C ALA A 967 -35.83 14.62 11.82
N GLY A 968 -36.32 13.56 11.17
CA GLY A 968 -35.50 12.62 10.41
C GLY A 968 -34.99 13.14 9.07
N ALA A 969 -35.52 14.25 8.53
CA ALA A 969 -35.04 14.87 7.30
C ALA A 969 -33.87 15.84 7.53
N ILE A 970 -32.89 15.87 6.63
CA ILE A 970 -31.75 16.79 6.66
C ILE A 970 -32.21 18.25 6.60
N ALA A 971 -33.27 18.54 5.83
CA ALA A 971 -33.90 19.85 5.77
C ALA A 971 -34.35 20.35 7.17
N HIS A 972 -34.89 19.46 8.01
CA HIS A 972 -35.25 19.82 9.39
C HIS A 972 -34.03 20.27 10.19
N GLN A 973 -32.93 19.52 10.07
CA GLN A 973 -31.69 19.82 10.79
C GLN A 973 -31.08 21.15 10.31
N MET A 974 -31.09 21.40 8.99
CA MET A 974 -30.64 22.68 8.41
C MET A 974 -31.48 23.84 8.93
N ILE A 975 -32.81 23.73 8.83
CA ILE A 975 -33.75 24.76 9.28
C ILE A 975 -33.59 25.02 10.79
N ARG A 976 -33.51 23.96 11.60
CA ARG A 976 -33.31 24.08 13.04
C ARG A 976 -31.99 24.77 13.39
N GLN A 977 -30.88 24.38 12.77
CA GLN A 977 -29.58 25.02 13.03
C GLN A 977 -29.56 26.48 12.59
N TRP A 978 -30.28 26.83 11.52
CA TRP A 978 -30.48 28.22 11.10
C TRP A 978 -31.32 29.00 12.12
N VAL A 979 -32.46 28.47 12.56
CA VAL A 979 -33.31 29.09 13.61
C VAL A 979 -32.53 29.28 14.92
N ASP A 980 -31.67 28.34 15.29
CA ASP A 980 -30.80 28.38 16.48
C ASP A 980 -29.59 29.34 16.32
N GLY A 981 -29.31 29.83 15.11
CA GLY A 981 -28.20 30.75 14.82
C GLY A 981 -26.83 30.11 14.67
N LYS A 982 -26.79 28.79 14.50
CA LYS A 982 -25.55 28.04 14.25
C LYS A 982 -25.09 28.14 12.80
N ILE A 983 -26.02 28.31 11.86
CA ILE A 983 -25.70 28.59 10.46
C ILE A 983 -25.66 30.10 10.27
N ASN A 984 -24.45 30.64 10.11
CA ASN A 984 -24.23 32.03 9.81
C ASN A 984 -23.48 32.16 8.48
N CYS A 985 -24.08 32.85 7.51
CA CYS A 985 -23.58 32.88 6.13
C CYS A 985 -22.37 33.81 5.96
N HIS A 986 -22.07 34.67 6.93
CA HIS A 986 -20.99 35.67 6.86
C HIS A 986 -19.65 35.28 7.50
N ASN A 987 -19.56 34.19 8.27
CA ASN A 987 -18.29 33.79 8.89
C ASN A 987 -17.56 32.73 8.05
N SER A 988 -16.57 33.20 7.29
CA SER A 988 -15.70 32.40 6.41
C SER A 988 -14.58 31.65 7.16
N ARG A 989 -14.80 31.20 8.39
CA ARG A 989 -13.81 30.40 9.14
C ARG A 989 -14.49 29.32 9.97
N MET A 990 -14.48 28.08 9.46
CA MET A 990 -14.28 26.84 10.23
C MET A 990 -13.59 25.83 9.32
#